data_AF-A0A1Q4R8U6-F1
#
_entry.id   AF-A0A1Q4R8U6-F1
#
_cell.length_a   1.000
_cell.length_b   1.000
_cell.length_c   1.000
_cell.angle_alpha   90.00
_cell.angle_beta   90.00
_cell.angle_gamma   90.00
#
_symmetry.space_group_name_H-M   'P 1'
#
loop_
_entity.id
_entity.type
_entity.pdbx_description
1 polymer ?
#
loop_
_entity_poly.entity_id
_entity_poly.type
_entity_poly.pdbx_seq_one_letter_code
_entity_poly.pdbx_strand_id
1 'polypeptide(L)'
;MNFFETEEAPYWEQLRHQLISYKKELSATDIELKAGLSISRQPLSQFLNNKKQTLPIGRSNLVSLWHYLTDAENIAKKSHLSELAHKNRLNLRQSGYTALLMAAGYLPDSHIPLPTTTEQHSNRKKTERSWSEMQAFDQWLADHPDLDEISLDLESQLKEEVNKFRLFGKSSFSDYEIDNVYQCLAKEAEKLTNPKQEELLISLMLQVVSFSFEDISFSITDEIADLELNREFIRISKRTESEIRNSLRSAFDNIKDNKLEIPPVTKALVQVRVNESLSNQTIYFCHISDNTHLKNAFAAISSGMGYASKRNLRSSSTTVETLGANTSCLVKASSVLIDLERDEKLYKSTWIDNNTIKGVIQATLNSARDWLGDLLQEKMQVGLVNSTKALLNYDSPESYKSCCAEVNIVHTIIDKSRKALGGYQFAGIGVVVTLKDVLIRIQKIKFKYKNATFYDFFKKRVCYFECLAYWMLARAFHVQGNIQRSHRYLVDLERSKSEIQDNDLVNILYEIELTVFKFFSGDQEFLKNPDQWLKDHSDWLLRMQKYLEHDHPEYGHFQESNSVDIYAIAAEIFGRAGRLSMRFDQGSFEVMNHAIDNLLSAAHCCARIGHKKRLSHWLVNVSRTYSKIGDGSNAMKFIQLAEQIIRLSIEPDFEDELRQSVSEEYRQSVMAEVYIGYAEKSFLIDQDYDAAIQNFAKALKSSIYLGFTRIISESLYGLGKSLPAVSDAMFLMLEDDFKGLKIALESLREKVGSIDDANANNIYEKSLLKDKHDIVKFLENIDFAIGREALSQELQKQASKIWDDWHYLSHKDSEEAHPIAQMMRDNKFLVNIISNV
;
A
#
# COMPACT_ATOMS: atom_id res chain seq x y z
N MET A 1 -18.05 -7.39 -29.89
CA MET A 1 -18.97 -7.01 -28.80
C MET A 1 -18.10 -6.87 -27.56
N ASN A 2 -18.11 -5.71 -26.90
CA ASN A 2 -17.14 -5.41 -25.83
C ASN A 2 -17.43 -6.26 -24.59
N PHE A 3 -16.42 -6.97 -24.11
CA PHE A 3 -16.43 -7.81 -22.90
C PHE A 3 -16.99 -7.08 -21.65
N PHE A 4 -16.82 -5.75 -21.60
CA PHE A 4 -17.33 -4.86 -20.56
C PHE A 4 -18.85 -4.70 -20.52
N GLU A 5 -19.56 -4.85 -21.65
CA GLU A 5 -21.02 -4.65 -21.69
C GLU A 5 -21.79 -5.82 -21.06
N THR A 6 -21.15 -7.00 -20.95
CA THR A 6 -21.76 -8.23 -20.42
C THR A 6 -21.70 -8.36 -18.89
N GLU A 7 -20.69 -7.79 -18.21
CA GLU A 7 -20.58 -7.84 -16.73
C GLU A 7 -21.45 -6.79 -16.02
N GLU A 8 -21.75 -5.67 -16.68
CA GLU A 8 -22.53 -4.58 -16.09
C GLU A 8 -24.05 -4.73 -16.25
N ALA A 9 -24.51 -5.61 -17.15
CA ALA A 9 -25.93 -5.73 -17.51
C ALA A 9 -26.88 -5.99 -16.31
N PRO A 10 -26.54 -6.84 -15.31
CA PRO A 10 -27.40 -7.05 -14.14
C PRO A 10 -27.54 -5.80 -13.27
N TYR A 11 -26.47 -5.04 -13.08
CA TYR A 11 -26.49 -3.80 -12.28
C TYR A 11 -27.22 -2.68 -13.01
N TRP A 12 -27.10 -2.61 -14.32
CA TRP A 12 -27.92 -1.68 -15.11
C TRP A 12 -29.41 -2.01 -14.98
N GLU A 13 -29.80 -3.28 -14.91
CA GLU A 13 -31.20 -3.66 -14.67
C GLU A 13 -31.66 -3.33 -13.24
N GLN A 14 -30.82 -3.60 -12.23
CA GLN A 14 -31.10 -3.25 -10.83
C GLN A 14 -31.24 -1.73 -10.64
N LEU A 15 -30.32 -0.95 -11.18
CA LEU A 15 -30.39 0.50 -11.16
C LEU A 15 -31.63 1.00 -11.88
N ARG A 16 -32.00 0.40 -13.02
CA ARG A 16 -33.24 0.74 -13.73
C ARG A 16 -34.46 0.49 -12.85
N HIS A 17 -34.54 -0.67 -12.20
CA HIS A 17 -35.61 -0.98 -11.25
C HIS A 17 -35.66 0.03 -10.11
N GLN A 18 -34.50 0.41 -9.55
CA GLN A 18 -34.42 1.39 -8.47
C GLN A 18 -34.91 2.78 -8.92
N LEU A 19 -34.54 3.23 -10.11
CA LEU A 19 -35.02 4.51 -10.67
C LEU A 19 -36.52 4.48 -10.97
N ILE A 20 -37.06 3.35 -11.45
CA ILE A 20 -38.50 3.18 -11.66
C ILE A 20 -39.25 3.18 -10.31
N SER A 21 -38.71 2.51 -9.29
CA SER A 21 -39.24 2.55 -7.92
C SER A 21 -39.27 3.99 -7.42
N TYR A 22 -38.22 4.80 -7.61
CA TYR A 22 -38.23 6.22 -7.22
C TYR A 22 -39.31 7.04 -7.93
N LYS A 23 -39.60 6.76 -9.20
CA LYS A 23 -40.73 7.41 -9.89
C LYS A 23 -42.07 7.07 -9.25
N LYS A 24 -42.26 5.82 -8.82
CA LYS A 24 -43.50 5.33 -8.22
C LYS A 24 -43.66 5.76 -6.75
N GLU A 25 -42.62 5.55 -5.94
CA GLU A 25 -42.66 5.67 -4.48
C GLU A 25 -42.34 7.08 -3.98
N LEU A 26 -41.51 7.83 -4.72
CA LEU A 26 -41.09 9.20 -4.36
C LEU A 26 -41.74 10.27 -5.24
N SER A 27 -42.60 9.86 -6.17
CA SER A 27 -43.14 10.73 -7.23
C SER A 27 -42.05 11.53 -7.95
N ALA A 28 -40.89 10.89 -8.17
CA ALA A 28 -39.77 11.49 -8.89
C ALA A 28 -40.12 11.62 -10.39
N THR A 29 -39.90 12.80 -10.95
CA THR A 29 -40.11 13.06 -12.38
C THR A 29 -38.84 12.79 -13.18
N ASP A 30 -38.96 12.56 -14.49
CA ASP A 30 -37.79 12.45 -15.39
C ASP A 30 -36.91 13.72 -15.36
N ILE A 31 -37.49 14.87 -15.00
CA ILE A 31 -36.79 16.14 -14.84
C ILE A 31 -35.90 16.14 -13.60
N GLU A 32 -36.40 15.61 -12.48
CA GLU A 32 -35.60 15.49 -11.25
C GLU A 32 -34.53 14.41 -11.38
N LEU A 33 -34.88 13.26 -11.98
CA LEU A 33 -33.91 12.19 -12.20
C LEU A 33 -32.76 12.65 -13.09
N LYS A 34 -33.03 13.34 -14.21
CA LYS A 34 -31.95 13.86 -15.06
C LYS A 34 -31.11 14.94 -14.37
N ALA A 35 -31.75 15.80 -13.57
CA ALA A 35 -31.09 16.91 -12.90
C ALA A 35 -30.19 16.41 -11.77
N GLY A 36 -30.69 15.46 -10.97
CA GLY A 36 -29.92 14.80 -9.93
C GLY A 36 -28.78 13.93 -10.47
N LEU A 37 -29.01 13.24 -11.59
CA LEU A 37 -27.97 12.43 -12.25
C LEU A 37 -27.00 13.28 -13.10
N SER A 38 -27.24 14.58 -13.30
CA SER A 38 -26.43 15.44 -14.19
C SER A 38 -26.25 14.87 -15.62
N ILE A 39 -27.31 14.30 -16.19
CA ILE A 39 -27.31 13.76 -17.58
C ILE A 39 -28.40 14.37 -18.45
N SER A 40 -28.29 14.21 -19.76
CA SER A 40 -29.33 14.63 -20.68
C SER A 40 -30.59 13.75 -20.59
N ARG A 41 -31.76 14.32 -20.92
CA ARG A 41 -33.07 13.65 -20.78
C ARG A 41 -33.21 12.43 -21.70
N GLN A 42 -32.60 12.48 -22.88
CA GLN A 42 -32.77 11.46 -23.92
C GLN A 42 -32.14 10.10 -23.52
N PRO A 43 -30.89 10.03 -23.06
CA PRO A 43 -30.30 8.79 -22.51
C PRO A 43 -31.11 8.21 -21.35
N LEU A 44 -31.56 9.05 -20.41
CA LEU A 44 -32.38 8.61 -19.27
C LEU A 44 -33.70 7.98 -19.74
N SER A 45 -34.41 8.65 -20.65
CA SER A 45 -35.68 8.14 -21.18
C SER A 45 -35.48 6.86 -21.99
N GLN A 46 -34.40 6.73 -22.75
CA GLN A 46 -34.08 5.50 -23.48
C GLN A 46 -33.75 4.35 -22.53
N PHE A 47 -33.00 4.61 -21.46
CA PHE A 47 -32.66 3.61 -20.45
C PHE A 47 -33.89 3.12 -19.67
N LEU A 48 -34.74 4.04 -19.19
CA LEU A 48 -35.95 3.69 -18.44
C LEU A 48 -36.96 2.91 -19.30
N ASN A 49 -36.94 3.09 -20.62
CA ASN A 49 -37.79 2.37 -21.57
C ASN A 49 -37.12 1.14 -22.20
N ASN A 50 -35.99 0.67 -21.64
CA ASN A 50 -35.23 -0.48 -22.13
C ASN A 50 -34.79 -0.39 -23.61
N LYS A 51 -34.63 0.84 -24.14
CA LYS A 51 -34.10 1.10 -25.49
C LYS A 51 -32.58 1.28 -25.49
N LYS A 52 -31.97 1.40 -24.32
CA LYS A 52 -30.52 1.51 -24.11
C LYS A 52 -30.13 0.71 -22.87
N GLN A 53 -29.09 -0.12 -22.97
CA GLN A 53 -28.64 -1.00 -21.88
C GLN A 53 -27.88 -0.25 -20.77
N THR A 54 -27.25 0.89 -21.07
CA THR A 54 -26.38 1.60 -20.13
C THR A 54 -26.73 3.09 -20.00
N LEU A 55 -26.36 3.68 -18.87
CA LEU A 55 -26.37 5.14 -18.66
C LEU A 55 -24.95 5.67 -18.51
N PRO A 56 -24.63 6.86 -19.07
CA PRO A 56 -23.32 7.49 -18.88
C PRO A 56 -23.26 8.15 -17.49
N ILE A 57 -23.27 7.35 -16.43
CA ILE A 57 -23.30 7.81 -15.03
C ILE A 57 -22.29 7.04 -14.17
N GLY A 58 -21.68 7.75 -13.22
CA GLY A 58 -20.78 7.22 -12.19
C GLY A 58 -21.39 7.30 -10.78
N ARG A 59 -20.60 6.92 -9.76
CA ARG A 59 -20.96 7.01 -8.34
C ARG A 59 -21.41 8.43 -7.94
N SER A 60 -20.72 9.46 -8.41
CA SER A 60 -21.01 10.87 -8.10
C SER A 60 -22.39 11.30 -8.61
N ASN A 61 -22.82 10.81 -9.78
CA ASN A 61 -24.15 11.09 -10.34
C ASN A 61 -25.25 10.51 -9.45
N LEU A 62 -25.05 9.31 -8.90
CA LEU A 62 -26.02 8.64 -8.02
C LEU A 62 -26.11 9.33 -6.64
N VAL A 63 -24.97 9.69 -6.06
CA VAL A 63 -24.93 10.46 -4.81
C VAL A 63 -25.60 11.83 -5.02
N SER A 64 -25.34 12.48 -6.15
CA SER A 64 -25.99 13.74 -6.53
C SER A 64 -27.51 13.56 -6.69
N LEU A 65 -27.96 12.46 -7.30
CA LEU A 65 -29.37 12.14 -7.40
C LEU A 65 -30.02 11.98 -6.03
N TRP A 66 -29.37 11.28 -5.11
CA TRP A 66 -29.86 11.13 -3.75
C TRP A 66 -29.97 12.47 -3.04
N HIS A 67 -28.91 13.30 -3.05
CA HIS A 67 -28.96 14.64 -2.47
C HIS A 67 -30.08 15.48 -3.10
N TYR A 68 -30.23 15.43 -4.41
CA TYR A 68 -31.25 16.19 -5.13
C TYR A 68 -32.68 15.77 -4.73
N LEU A 69 -32.94 14.47 -4.59
CA LEU A 69 -34.25 13.94 -4.22
C LEU A 69 -34.60 14.12 -2.74
N THR A 70 -33.59 14.18 -1.87
CA THR A 70 -33.74 14.25 -0.40
C THR A 70 -33.51 15.64 0.18
N ASP A 71 -33.10 16.60 -0.63
CA ASP A 71 -32.89 17.99 -0.21
C ASP A 71 -34.18 18.63 0.33
N ALA A 72 -34.06 19.29 1.48
CA ALA A 72 -35.20 19.85 2.20
C ALA A 72 -35.89 20.97 1.42
N GLU A 73 -35.14 21.78 0.69
CA GLU A 73 -35.72 22.84 -0.12
C GLU A 73 -36.45 22.27 -1.34
N ASN A 74 -35.88 21.26 -2.00
CA ASN A 74 -36.51 20.61 -3.15
C ASN A 74 -37.80 19.87 -2.77
N ILE A 75 -37.85 19.26 -1.58
CA ILE A 75 -39.07 18.65 -1.03
C ILE A 75 -40.11 19.73 -0.73
N ALA A 76 -39.72 20.82 -0.05
CA ALA A 76 -40.63 21.92 0.31
C ALA A 76 -41.19 22.69 -0.90
N LYS A 77 -40.41 22.81 -1.98
CA LYS A 77 -40.83 23.48 -3.23
C LYS A 77 -41.91 22.71 -4.01
N LYS A 78 -42.21 21.46 -3.65
CA LYS A 78 -43.24 20.65 -4.32
C LYS A 78 -44.54 20.60 -3.51
N SER A 79 -45.44 21.55 -3.81
CA SER A 79 -46.81 21.61 -3.27
C SER A 79 -47.73 20.42 -3.67
N HIS A 80 -47.30 19.58 -4.62
CA HIS A 80 -48.11 18.48 -5.18
C HIS A 80 -47.60 17.07 -4.82
N LEU A 81 -46.66 16.93 -3.89
CA LEU A 81 -46.28 15.60 -3.38
C LEU A 81 -47.40 15.05 -2.50
N SER A 82 -47.74 13.77 -2.67
CA SER A 82 -48.61 13.08 -1.71
C SER A 82 -47.91 12.96 -0.37
N GLU A 83 -48.69 12.88 0.72
CA GLU A 83 -48.15 12.71 2.08
C GLU A 83 -47.26 11.46 2.19
N LEU A 84 -47.62 10.38 1.48
CA LEU A 84 -46.82 9.17 1.37
C LEU A 84 -45.48 9.40 0.64
N ALA A 85 -45.48 10.12 -0.48
CA ALA A 85 -44.24 10.44 -1.20
C ALA A 85 -43.31 11.36 -0.38
N HIS A 86 -43.88 12.30 0.37
CA HIS A 86 -43.13 13.15 1.29
C HIS A 86 -42.47 12.32 2.40
N LYS A 87 -43.21 11.39 3.01
CA LYS A 87 -42.67 10.46 4.01
C LYS A 87 -41.56 9.57 3.43
N ASN A 88 -41.75 9.03 2.23
CA ASN A 88 -40.76 8.16 1.60
C ASN A 88 -39.46 8.90 1.24
N ARG A 89 -39.52 10.18 0.84
CA ARG A 89 -38.31 10.99 0.61
C ARG A 89 -37.55 11.28 1.89
N LEU A 90 -38.25 11.51 3.01
CA LEU A 90 -37.61 11.64 4.33
C LEU A 90 -36.97 10.32 4.79
N ASN A 91 -37.65 9.19 4.57
CA ASN A 91 -37.08 7.87 4.86
C ASN A 91 -35.82 7.62 4.02
N LEU A 92 -35.85 7.93 2.72
CA LEU A 92 -34.68 7.82 1.84
C LEU A 92 -33.51 8.69 2.33
N ARG A 93 -33.80 9.89 2.88
CA ARG A 93 -32.79 10.75 3.49
C ARG A 93 -32.14 10.11 4.72
N GLN A 94 -32.90 9.34 5.50
CA GLN A 94 -32.37 8.63 6.67
C GLN A 94 -31.58 7.38 6.27
N SER A 95 -32.00 6.68 5.21
CA SER A 95 -31.34 5.46 4.71
C SER A 95 -30.05 5.71 3.91
N GLY A 96 -29.77 6.96 3.52
CA GLY A 96 -28.58 7.32 2.75
C GLY A 96 -28.64 6.88 1.27
N TYR A 97 -27.56 7.15 0.54
CA TYR A 97 -27.44 6.79 -0.88
C TYR A 97 -26.96 5.34 -1.11
N THR A 98 -26.75 4.56 -0.05
CA THR A 98 -26.16 3.22 -0.09
C THR A 98 -26.95 2.28 -1.01
N ALA A 99 -28.27 2.24 -0.91
CA ALA A 99 -29.11 1.38 -1.75
C ALA A 99 -29.00 1.70 -3.25
N LEU A 100 -28.85 2.99 -3.59
CA LEU A 100 -28.70 3.44 -4.97
C LEU A 100 -27.32 3.05 -5.53
N LEU A 101 -26.29 3.12 -4.69
CA LEU A 101 -24.95 2.67 -5.04
C LEU A 101 -24.85 1.15 -5.13
N MET A 102 -25.53 0.40 -4.24
CA MET A 102 -25.63 -1.06 -4.31
C MET A 102 -26.33 -1.50 -5.60
N ALA A 103 -27.47 -0.89 -5.94
CA ALA A 103 -28.21 -1.19 -7.17
C ALA A 103 -27.41 -0.93 -8.46
N ALA A 104 -26.43 -0.03 -8.40
CA ALA A 104 -25.54 0.27 -9.53
C ALA A 104 -24.18 -0.47 -9.46
N GLY A 105 -24.00 -1.39 -8.50
CA GLY A 105 -22.78 -2.18 -8.35
C GLY A 105 -21.59 -1.45 -7.71
N TYR A 106 -21.80 -0.29 -7.08
CA TYR A 106 -20.74 0.51 -6.42
C TYR A 106 -20.48 0.16 -4.96
N LEU A 107 -21.34 -0.63 -4.31
CA LEU A 107 -21.18 -1.08 -2.92
C LEU A 107 -21.59 -2.56 -2.78
N PRO A 108 -20.95 -3.35 -1.89
CA PRO A 108 -21.40 -4.68 -1.54
C PRO A 108 -22.68 -4.61 -0.70
N ASP A 109 -23.51 -5.65 -0.78
CA ASP A 109 -24.74 -5.76 0.01
C ASP A 109 -24.40 -5.82 1.51
N SER A 110 -24.86 -4.85 2.30
CA SER A 110 -24.25 -4.48 3.60
C SER A 110 -24.98 -5.04 4.83
N HIS A 111 -25.68 -6.17 4.70
CA HIS A 111 -26.27 -6.84 5.87
C HIS A 111 -25.49 -8.10 6.24
N ILE A 112 -24.52 -7.99 7.16
CA ILE A 112 -24.18 -8.96 8.23
C ILE A 112 -23.24 -8.27 9.23
N PRO A 113 -23.54 -8.24 10.54
CA PRO A 113 -22.56 -7.90 11.58
C PRO A 113 -21.53 -9.03 11.71
N LEU A 114 -20.25 -8.67 11.87
CA LEU A 114 -19.16 -9.61 12.18
C LEU A 114 -19.40 -10.26 13.56
N PRO A 115 -19.27 -11.59 13.72
CA PRO A 115 -19.24 -12.22 15.03
C PRO A 115 -17.87 -12.00 15.67
N THR A 116 -17.85 -11.37 16.85
CA THR A 116 -16.67 -11.37 17.73
C THR A 116 -16.45 -12.77 18.29
N THR A 117 -15.18 -13.15 18.43
CA THR A 117 -14.64 -14.46 18.80
C THR A 117 -15.04 -14.99 20.19
N THR A 118 -15.91 -14.30 20.93
CA THR A 118 -16.32 -14.67 22.29
C THR A 118 -17.66 -15.42 22.37
N GLU A 119 -18.44 -15.51 21.28
CA GLU A 119 -19.79 -16.13 21.29
C GLU A 119 -19.84 -17.65 21.01
N GLN A 120 -18.69 -18.35 20.98
CA GLN A 120 -18.67 -19.81 20.77
C GLN A 120 -19.17 -20.64 21.98
N HIS A 121 -19.56 -20.02 23.10
CA HIS A 121 -20.03 -20.76 24.29
C HIS A 121 -21.48 -20.48 24.72
N SER A 122 -22.19 -19.51 24.12
CA SER A 122 -23.58 -19.20 24.48
C SER A 122 -24.64 -19.84 23.56
N ASN A 123 -24.27 -20.33 22.38
CA ASN A 123 -25.24 -20.85 21.39
C ASN A 123 -25.74 -22.29 21.60
N ARG A 124 -25.33 -22.99 22.67
CA ARG A 124 -25.80 -24.37 22.97
C ARG A 124 -27.25 -24.47 23.47
N LYS A 125 -27.97 -23.36 23.67
CA LYS A 125 -29.36 -23.35 24.16
C LYS A 125 -30.42 -22.84 23.16
N LYS A 126 -30.05 -22.57 21.91
CA LYS A 126 -30.99 -22.16 20.84
C LYS A 126 -31.35 -23.29 19.85
N THR A 127 -31.06 -24.54 20.20
CA THR A 127 -31.23 -25.73 19.36
C THR A 127 -32.63 -26.38 19.40
N GLU A 128 -33.63 -25.77 20.03
CA GLU A 128 -34.98 -26.37 20.16
C GLU A 128 -36.08 -25.71 19.31
N ARG A 129 -35.77 -24.76 18.41
CA ARG A 129 -36.74 -24.15 17.49
C ARG A 129 -36.48 -24.39 15.99
N SER A 130 -35.90 -25.54 15.62
CA SER A 130 -35.53 -25.92 14.24
C SER A 130 -36.28 -27.14 13.68
N TRP A 131 -37.39 -27.58 14.28
CA TRP A 131 -38.02 -28.86 13.88
C TRP A 131 -39.02 -28.73 12.70
N SER A 132 -39.51 -27.53 12.36
CA SER A 132 -40.36 -27.33 11.16
C SER A 132 -39.58 -27.04 9.87
N GLU A 133 -38.31 -26.64 9.97
CA GLU A 133 -37.44 -26.29 8.83
C GLU A 133 -36.57 -27.47 8.35
N MET A 134 -36.49 -28.55 9.15
CA MET A 134 -35.98 -29.86 8.70
C MET A 134 -36.87 -30.46 7.60
N GLN A 135 -38.18 -30.15 7.60
CA GLN A 135 -39.12 -30.74 6.66
C GLN A 135 -38.83 -30.41 5.19
N ALA A 136 -38.41 -29.20 4.80
CA ALA A 136 -38.20 -28.90 3.38
C ALA A 136 -36.95 -29.60 2.79
N PHE A 137 -35.86 -29.66 3.55
CA PHE A 137 -34.63 -30.35 3.12
C PHE A 137 -34.78 -31.88 3.19
N ASP A 138 -35.39 -32.39 4.27
CA ASP A 138 -35.66 -33.82 4.41
C ASP A 138 -36.74 -34.29 3.42
N GLN A 139 -37.71 -33.44 3.06
CA GLN A 139 -38.68 -33.69 2.01
C GLN A 139 -38.03 -33.64 0.62
N TRP A 140 -37.14 -32.68 0.35
CA TRP A 140 -36.39 -32.64 -0.91
C TRP A 140 -35.52 -33.89 -1.10
N LEU A 141 -34.84 -34.35 -0.04
CA LEU A 141 -34.11 -35.64 -0.04
C LEU A 141 -35.05 -36.83 -0.28
N ALA A 142 -36.22 -36.84 0.36
CA ALA A 142 -37.23 -37.90 0.18
C ALA A 142 -37.87 -37.90 -1.23
N ASP A 143 -37.99 -36.73 -1.85
CA ASP A 143 -38.56 -36.54 -3.20
C ASP A 143 -37.56 -36.84 -4.32
N HIS A 144 -36.28 -37.03 -4.00
CA HIS A 144 -35.20 -37.42 -4.93
C HIS A 144 -34.50 -38.72 -4.47
N PRO A 145 -35.22 -39.86 -4.42
CA PRO A 145 -34.69 -41.14 -3.92
C PRO A 145 -33.54 -41.72 -4.77
N ASP A 146 -33.42 -41.26 -6.03
CA ASP A 146 -32.38 -41.67 -6.98
C ASP A 146 -30.97 -41.20 -6.55
N LEU A 147 -30.89 -40.32 -5.54
CA LEU A 147 -29.64 -39.85 -4.93
C LEU A 147 -28.90 -40.94 -4.13
N ASP A 148 -29.62 -41.97 -3.65
CA ASP A 148 -29.04 -43.11 -2.90
C ASP A 148 -28.11 -43.97 -3.76
N GLU A 149 -28.23 -43.94 -5.09
CA GLU A 149 -27.39 -44.73 -6.00
C GLU A 149 -26.04 -44.04 -6.35
N ILE A 150 -25.88 -42.74 -6.10
CA ILE A 150 -24.76 -41.95 -6.66
C ILE A 150 -23.58 -41.76 -5.69
N SER A 151 -23.76 -41.86 -4.35
CA SER A 151 -22.71 -42.07 -3.32
C SER A 151 -23.23 -41.53 -1.98
N LEU A 152 -23.24 -42.37 -0.93
CA LEU A 152 -23.53 -41.98 0.46
C LEU A 152 -22.70 -40.77 0.96
N ASP A 153 -21.58 -40.47 0.31
CA ASP A 153 -20.70 -39.34 0.64
C ASP A 153 -21.27 -37.99 0.18
N LEU A 154 -21.96 -37.93 -0.97
CA LEU A 154 -22.53 -36.69 -1.51
C LEU A 154 -23.71 -36.17 -0.67
N GLU A 155 -24.56 -37.07 -0.17
CA GLU A 155 -25.64 -36.71 0.74
C GLU A 155 -25.09 -36.11 2.05
N SER A 156 -24.02 -36.70 2.58
CA SER A 156 -23.33 -36.20 3.78
C SER A 156 -22.71 -34.82 3.54
N GLN A 157 -22.04 -34.61 2.39
CA GLN A 157 -21.47 -33.33 2.00
C GLN A 157 -22.55 -32.25 1.80
N LEU A 158 -23.67 -32.60 1.17
CA LEU A 158 -24.82 -31.70 1.01
C LEU A 158 -25.40 -31.28 2.36
N LYS A 159 -25.58 -32.23 3.28
CA LYS A 159 -26.00 -31.95 4.66
C LYS A 159 -25.04 -31.01 5.37
N GLU A 160 -23.73 -31.22 5.22
CA GLU A 160 -22.71 -30.39 5.83
C GLU A 160 -22.74 -28.95 5.30
N GLU A 161 -22.77 -28.75 3.97
CA GLU A 161 -22.82 -27.41 3.37
C GLU A 161 -24.12 -26.66 3.68
N VAL A 162 -25.28 -27.35 3.67
CA VAL A 162 -26.56 -26.74 4.09
C VAL A 162 -26.50 -26.30 5.55
N ASN A 163 -25.95 -27.13 6.45
CA ASN A 163 -25.77 -26.77 7.85
C ASN A 163 -24.80 -25.60 8.03
N LYS A 164 -23.75 -25.52 7.20
CA LYS A 164 -22.81 -24.41 7.19
C LYS A 164 -23.49 -23.10 6.78
N PHE A 165 -24.32 -23.10 5.73
CA PHE A 165 -25.10 -21.92 5.36
C PHE A 165 -26.08 -21.49 6.47
N ARG A 166 -26.69 -22.46 7.18
CA ARG A 166 -27.53 -22.17 8.36
C ARG A 166 -26.75 -21.47 9.48
N LEU A 167 -25.55 -21.95 9.79
CA LEU A 167 -24.66 -21.32 10.76
C LEU A 167 -24.29 -19.88 10.35
N PHE A 168 -24.22 -19.60 9.05
CA PHE A 168 -24.01 -18.26 8.50
C PHE A 168 -25.30 -17.43 8.32
N GLY A 169 -26.41 -17.84 8.95
CA GLY A 169 -27.63 -17.03 9.06
C GLY A 169 -28.71 -17.32 8.02
N LYS A 170 -28.55 -18.32 7.15
CA LYS A 170 -29.59 -18.75 6.19
C LYS A 170 -30.63 -19.62 6.90
N SER A 171 -31.80 -19.07 7.19
CA SER A 171 -32.87 -19.77 7.93
C SER A 171 -33.71 -20.72 7.09
N SER A 172 -33.88 -20.45 5.79
CA SER A 172 -34.69 -21.27 4.88
C SER A 172 -34.05 -21.41 3.51
N PHE A 173 -34.29 -22.54 2.85
CA PHE A 173 -33.81 -22.86 1.51
C PHE A 173 -35.00 -23.20 0.62
N SER A 174 -34.95 -22.75 -0.63
CA SER A 174 -35.84 -23.24 -1.68
C SER A 174 -35.29 -24.51 -2.33
N ASP A 175 -36.16 -25.31 -2.95
CA ASP A 175 -35.76 -26.49 -3.70
C ASP A 175 -34.73 -26.16 -4.79
N TYR A 176 -34.87 -24.98 -5.43
CA TYR A 176 -33.92 -24.48 -6.43
C TYR A 176 -32.53 -24.19 -5.85
N GLU A 177 -32.45 -23.67 -4.62
CA GLU A 177 -31.18 -23.44 -3.92
C GLU A 177 -30.51 -24.77 -3.56
N ILE A 178 -31.28 -25.74 -3.03
CA ILE A 178 -30.76 -27.06 -2.64
C ILE A 178 -30.28 -27.83 -3.87
N ASP A 179 -31.06 -27.85 -4.95
CA ASP A 179 -30.70 -28.49 -6.22
C ASP A 179 -29.41 -27.89 -6.80
N ASN A 180 -29.26 -26.56 -6.80
CA ASN A 180 -28.02 -25.96 -7.28
C ASN A 180 -26.81 -26.31 -6.40
N VAL A 181 -26.96 -26.33 -5.07
CA VAL A 181 -25.88 -26.77 -4.15
C VAL A 181 -25.50 -28.22 -4.44
N TYR A 182 -26.49 -29.09 -4.59
CA TYR A 182 -26.28 -30.48 -4.97
C TYR A 182 -25.55 -30.60 -6.31
N GLN A 183 -26.00 -29.92 -7.37
CA GLN A 183 -25.35 -29.94 -8.69
C GLN A 183 -23.92 -29.40 -8.65
N CYS A 184 -23.63 -28.45 -7.75
CA CYS A 184 -22.28 -27.93 -7.56
C CYS A 184 -21.36 -28.99 -6.93
N LEU A 185 -21.84 -29.68 -5.90
CA LEU A 185 -21.11 -30.77 -5.23
C LEU A 185 -20.94 -31.97 -6.16
N ALA A 186 -22.00 -32.36 -6.89
CA ALA A 186 -21.97 -33.47 -7.83
C ALA A 186 -20.95 -33.23 -8.96
N LYS A 187 -20.89 -32.03 -9.53
CA LYS A 187 -19.88 -31.67 -10.54
C LYS A 187 -18.46 -31.70 -10.00
N GLU A 188 -18.27 -31.32 -8.74
CA GLU A 188 -16.97 -31.41 -8.10
C GLU A 188 -16.56 -32.87 -7.85
N ALA A 189 -17.50 -33.71 -7.41
CA ALA A 189 -17.30 -35.15 -7.24
C ALA A 189 -17.05 -35.87 -8.59
N GLU A 190 -17.73 -35.49 -9.67
CA GLU A 190 -17.49 -36.03 -11.01
C GLU A 190 -16.05 -35.78 -11.49
N LYS A 191 -15.48 -34.60 -11.20
CA LYS A 191 -14.07 -34.28 -11.51
C LYS A 191 -13.08 -35.19 -10.75
N LEU A 192 -13.51 -35.76 -9.64
CA LEU A 192 -12.71 -36.64 -8.77
C LEU A 192 -12.85 -38.13 -9.14
N THR A 193 -13.53 -38.48 -10.24
CA THR A 193 -13.71 -39.89 -10.66
C THR A 193 -12.44 -40.60 -11.15
N ASN A 194 -11.35 -39.87 -11.42
CA ASN A 194 -10.04 -40.44 -11.71
C ASN A 194 -9.17 -40.46 -10.45
N PRO A 195 -8.82 -41.63 -9.87
CA PRO A 195 -8.15 -41.72 -8.56
C PRO A 195 -6.83 -40.94 -8.46
N LYS A 196 -6.08 -40.82 -9.57
CA LYS A 196 -4.82 -40.05 -9.60
C LYS A 196 -5.05 -38.54 -9.66
N GLN A 197 -6.17 -38.12 -10.24
CA GLN A 197 -6.57 -36.72 -10.34
C GLN A 197 -7.27 -36.28 -9.06
N GLU A 198 -8.01 -37.19 -8.43
CA GLU A 198 -8.63 -37.04 -7.11
C GLU A 198 -7.60 -36.73 -6.03
N GLU A 199 -6.60 -37.58 -5.87
CA GLU A 199 -5.54 -37.38 -4.86
C GLU A 199 -4.80 -36.05 -5.07
N LEU A 200 -4.56 -35.65 -6.32
CA LEU A 200 -3.89 -34.39 -6.67
C LEU A 200 -4.77 -33.15 -6.41
N LEU A 201 -6.05 -33.18 -6.77
CA LEU A 201 -6.96 -32.04 -6.58
C LEU A 201 -7.35 -31.85 -5.11
N ILE A 202 -7.58 -32.95 -4.38
CA ILE A 202 -7.82 -32.92 -2.93
C ILE A 202 -6.58 -32.36 -2.22
N SER A 203 -5.39 -32.81 -2.59
CA SER A 203 -4.14 -32.30 -2.02
C SER A 203 -3.79 -30.87 -2.47
N LEU A 204 -4.52 -30.25 -3.41
CA LEU A 204 -4.41 -28.83 -3.77
C LEU A 204 -5.60 -27.99 -3.29
N MET A 205 -6.46 -28.53 -2.43
CA MET A 205 -7.66 -27.82 -2.00
C MET A 205 -7.33 -26.56 -1.19
N LEU A 206 -7.73 -25.41 -1.75
CA LEU A 206 -7.58 -24.08 -1.19
C LEU A 206 -8.98 -23.46 -0.98
N GLN A 207 -9.28 -23.04 0.24
CA GLN A 207 -10.59 -22.50 0.59
C GLN A 207 -10.49 -21.06 1.08
N VAL A 208 -11.30 -20.16 0.51
CA VAL A 208 -11.42 -18.78 0.96
C VAL A 208 -12.16 -18.75 2.30
N VAL A 209 -11.46 -18.29 3.34
CA VAL A 209 -12.02 -18.12 4.69
C VAL A 209 -12.67 -16.76 4.82
N SER A 210 -11.96 -15.71 4.40
CA SER A 210 -12.39 -14.33 4.49
C SER A 210 -11.73 -13.49 3.39
N PHE A 211 -12.27 -12.30 3.16
CA PHE A 211 -11.66 -11.29 2.30
C PHE A 211 -11.93 -9.90 2.88
N SER A 212 -11.03 -8.95 2.60
CA SER A 212 -11.23 -7.54 2.97
C SER A 212 -10.66 -6.60 1.91
N PHE A 213 -11.26 -5.41 1.84
CA PHE A 213 -10.80 -4.30 1.01
C PHE A 213 -10.55 -3.10 1.92
N GLU A 214 -9.36 -2.52 1.80
CA GLU A 214 -8.90 -1.40 2.63
C GLU A 214 -8.42 -0.28 1.69
N ASP A 215 -9.12 0.84 1.66
CA ASP A 215 -8.63 2.04 0.97
C ASP A 215 -7.46 2.61 1.77
N ILE A 216 -6.27 2.65 1.14
CA ILE A 216 -5.06 3.14 1.79
C ILE A 216 -4.73 4.58 1.41
N SER A 217 -5.33 5.10 0.34
CA SER A 217 -5.23 6.52 -0.02
C SER A 217 -5.92 7.40 1.02
N PHE A 218 -5.36 8.58 1.27
CA PHE A 218 -6.05 9.62 2.03
C PHE A 218 -5.92 10.97 1.32
N SER A 219 -6.85 11.86 1.62
CA SER A 219 -6.91 13.22 1.08
C SER A 219 -6.15 14.17 2.01
N ILE A 220 -5.06 14.77 1.54
CA ILE A 220 -4.41 15.87 2.29
C ILE A 220 -5.30 17.12 2.28
N THR A 221 -6.09 17.31 1.22
CA THR A 221 -6.94 18.50 1.08
C THR A 221 -8.03 18.56 2.16
N ASP A 222 -8.36 17.42 2.78
CA ASP A 222 -9.30 17.35 3.91
C ASP A 222 -8.65 17.83 5.22
N GLU A 223 -7.32 17.79 5.31
CA GLU A 223 -6.53 18.26 6.45
C GLU A 223 -6.14 19.74 6.33
N ILE A 224 -6.30 20.35 5.14
CA ILE A 224 -5.90 21.74 4.88
C ILE A 224 -7.09 22.69 5.07
N ALA A 225 -7.05 23.48 6.15
CA ALA A 225 -8.02 24.56 6.39
C ALA A 225 -7.80 25.80 5.50
N ASP A 226 -6.56 26.06 5.07
CA ASP A 226 -6.20 27.21 4.25
C ASP A 226 -6.58 26.99 2.78
N LEU A 227 -7.51 27.81 2.27
CA LEU A 227 -8.03 27.68 0.90
C LEU A 227 -6.98 27.89 -0.20
N GLU A 228 -5.98 28.75 0.03
CA GLU A 228 -4.92 29.01 -0.95
C GLU A 228 -3.95 27.83 -1.01
N LEU A 229 -3.54 27.34 0.16
CA LEU A 229 -2.71 26.14 0.28
C LEU A 229 -3.39 24.91 -0.34
N ASN A 230 -4.70 24.77 -0.12
CA ASN A 230 -5.50 23.69 -0.67
C ASN A 230 -5.54 23.76 -2.21
N ARG A 231 -5.79 24.95 -2.78
CA ARG A 231 -5.77 25.14 -4.24
C ARG A 231 -4.41 24.81 -4.85
N GLU A 232 -3.34 25.21 -4.18
CA GLU A 232 -1.99 24.91 -4.64
C GLU A 232 -1.69 23.41 -4.61
N PHE A 233 -2.09 22.73 -3.54
CA PHE A 233 -1.94 21.28 -3.45
C PHE A 233 -2.74 20.56 -4.53
N ILE A 234 -3.99 20.96 -4.78
CA ILE A 234 -4.81 20.42 -5.87
C ILE A 234 -4.14 20.63 -7.23
N ARG A 235 -3.58 21.82 -7.49
CA ARG A 235 -2.85 22.13 -8.73
C ARG A 235 -1.69 21.17 -8.93
N ILE A 236 -0.86 20.99 -7.89
CA ILE A 236 0.28 20.07 -7.92
C ILE A 236 -0.18 18.63 -8.10
N SER A 237 -1.20 18.18 -7.38
CA SER A 237 -1.72 16.82 -7.51
C SER A 237 -2.22 16.52 -8.92
N LYS A 238 -2.97 17.45 -9.55
CA LYS A 238 -3.42 17.28 -10.95
C LYS A 238 -2.24 17.17 -11.91
N ARG A 239 -1.25 18.04 -11.75
CA ARG A 239 -0.01 17.99 -12.55
C ARG A 239 0.73 16.67 -12.34
N THR A 240 0.89 16.24 -11.09
CA THR A 240 1.57 15.00 -10.72
C THR A 240 0.90 13.78 -11.35
N GLU A 241 -0.42 13.67 -11.25
CA GLU A 241 -1.16 12.58 -11.89
C GLU A 241 -1.01 12.61 -13.41
N SER A 242 -1.03 13.79 -14.02
CA SER A 242 -0.77 13.92 -15.46
C SER A 242 0.66 13.54 -15.86
N GLU A 243 1.64 13.81 -15.00
CA GLU A 243 3.04 13.44 -15.22
C GLU A 243 3.28 11.95 -14.97
N ILE A 244 2.51 11.30 -14.10
CA ILE A 244 2.60 9.84 -13.91
C ILE A 244 1.82 9.11 -15.02
N ARG A 245 0.65 9.63 -15.42
CA ARG A 245 -0.29 8.99 -16.34
C ARG A 245 -0.55 9.88 -17.56
N ASN A 246 0.32 9.77 -18.57
CA ASN A 246 0.21 10.50 -19.83
C ASN A 246 -1.19 10.42 -20.47
N SER A 247 -1.85 9.27 -20.37
CA SER A 247 -3.19 9.02 -20.93
C SER A 247 -4.30 9.88 -20.30
N LEU A 248 -4.11 10.40 -19.09
CA LEU A 248 -5.09 11.21 -18.37
C LEU A 248 -4.86 12.73 -18.49
N ARG A 249 -3.80 13.15 -19.20
CA ARG A 249 -3.42 14.57 -19.34
C ARG A 249 -4.59 15.45 -19.80
N SER A 250 -5.31 15.03 -20.84
CA SER A 250 -6.49 15.74 -21.36
C SER A 250 -7.72 15.72 -20.44
N ALA A 251 -7.84 14.71 -19.56
CA ALA A 251 -8.93 14.59 -18.61
C ALA A 251 -8.73 15.55 -17.43
N PHE A 252 -7.49 15.75 -16.98
CA PHE A 252 -7.16 16.66 -15.88
C PHE A 252 -7.15 18.14 -16.29
N ASP A 253 -6.81 18.46 -17.55
CA ASP A 253 -6.81 19.83 -18.09
C ASP A 253 -8.22 20.46 -18.14
N ASN A 254 -9.29 19.65 -18.11
CA ASN A 254 -10.68 20.10 -18.21
C ASN A 254 -11.42 20.22 -16.87
N ILE A 255 -10.79 19.85 -15.74
CA ILE A 255 -11.45 19.88 -14.41
C ILE A 255 -11.41 21.30 -13.84
N LYS A 256 -12.44 22.09 -14.17
CA LYS A 256 -12.79 23.34 -13.47
C LYS A 256 -13.48 23.02 -12.14
N ASP A 257 -12.75 22.61 -11.10
CA ASP A 257 -13.29 22.53 -9.74
C ASP A 257 -12.18 22.41 -8.67
N ASN A 258 -12.50 22.89 -7.46
CA ASN A 258 -11.71 22.84 -6.22
C ASN A 258 -11.65 21.42 -5.59
N LYS A 259 -11.87 20.35 -6.36
CA LYS A 259 -11.79 18.97 -5.88
C LYS A 259 -11.04 18.08 -6.86
N LEU A 260 -10.24 17.18 -6.31
CA LEU A 260 -9.45 16.19 -7.04
C LEU A 260 -10.17 14.84 -6.96
N GLU A 261 -10.84 14.42 -8.04
CA GLU A 261 -11.51 13.11 -8.11
C GLU A 261 -10.56 12.08 -8.74
N ILE A 262 -9.78 11.37 -7.91
CA ILE A 262 -8.93 10.25 -8.33
C ILE A 262 -9.36 8.99 -7.57
N PRO A 263 -9.56 7.84 -8.22
CA PRO A 263 -9.87 6.58 -7.53
C PRO A 263 -8.88 6.28 -6.40
N PRO A 264 -9.31 5.81 -5.22
CA PRO A 264 -8.37 5.45 -4.17
C PRO A 264 -7.53 4.24 -4.58
N VAL A 265 -6.33 4.14 -4.03
CA VAL A 265 -5.55 2.90 -4.02
C VAL A 265 -6.14 2.02 -2.93
N THR A 266 -6.58 0.82 -3.31
CA THR A 266 -7.23 -0.15 -2.43
C THR A 266 -6.37 -1.40 -2.30
N LYS A 267 -6.23 -1.89 -1.08
CA LYS A 267 -5.61 -3.17 -0.77
C LYS A 267 -6.69 -4.25 -0.68
N ALA A 268 -6.54 -5.31 -1.45
CA ALA A 268 -7.31 -6.54 -1.31
C ALA A 268 -6.52 -7.57 -0.52
N LEU A 269 -7.14 -8.14 0.51
CA LEU A 269 -6.59 -9.25 1.29
C LEU A 269 -7.55 -10.43 1.19
N VAL A 270 -7.07 -11.57 0.68
CA VAL A 270 -7.82 -12.82 0.59
C VAL A 270 -7.17 -13.84 1.51
N GLN A 271 -7.90 -14.27 2.54
CA GLN A 271 -7.45 -15.29 3.48
C GLN A 271 -7.84 -16.67 2.96
N VAL A 272 -6.85 -17.52 2.73
CA VAL A 272 -7.02 -18.86 2.16
C VAL A 272 -6.55 -19.92 3.15
N ARG A 273 -7.39 -20.91 3.42
CA ARG A 273 -7.06 -22.10 4.19
C ARG A 273 -6.48 -23.16 3.26
N VAL A 274 -5.38 -23.75 3.69
CA VAL A 274 -4.77 -24.93 3.08
C VAL A 274 -5.20 -26.13 3.90
N ASN A 275 -5.96 -27.07 3.29
CA ASN A 275 -6.27 -28.33 3.98
C ASN A 275 -5.03 -29.22 3.91
N GLU A 276 -4.30 -29.33 5.03
CA GLU A 276 -3.40 -30.45 5.30
C GLU A 276 -4.07 -31.33 6.35
N SER A 277 -3.97 -32.64 6.20
CA SER A 277 -4.69 -33.65 6.98
C SER A 277 -4.56 -33.53 8.50
N LEU A 278 -3.64 -32.70 9.04
CA LEU A 278 -3.50 -32.42 10.47
C LEU A 278 -3.05 -30.98 10.84
N SER A 279 -2.94 -30.03 9.89
CA SER A 279 -2.49 -28.66 10.17
C SER A 279 -3.28 -27.62 9.36
N ASN A 280 -4.12 -26.82 10.04
CA ASN A 280 -4.88 -25.73 9.42
C ASN A 280 -3.97 -24.51 9.19
N GLN A 281 -3.10 -24.57 8.17
CA GLN A 281 -2.31 -23.39 7.81
C GLN A 281 -3.17 -22.39 7.03
N THR A 282 -3.16 -21.13 7.47
CA THR A 282 -3.80 -20.01 6.77
C THR A 282 -2.74 -19.22 6.01
N ILE A 283 -2.98 -18.97 4.73
CA ILE A 283 -2.17 -18.12 3.86
C ILE A 283 -2.96 -16.85 3.53
N TYR A 284 -2.25 -15.73 3.41
CA TYR A 284 -2.83 -14.45 3.03
C TYR A 284 -2.34 -14.04 1.64
N PHE A 285 -3.26 -13.90 0.70
CA PHE A 285 -2.99 -13.34 -0.63
C PHE A 285 -3.32 -11.84 -0.60
N CYS A 286 -2.39 -11.03 -1.07
CA CYS A 286 -2.49 -9.57 -1.02
C CYS A 286 -2.15 -8.96 -2.37
N HIS A 287 -2.91 -7.95 -2.78
CA HIS A 287 -2.57 -7.08 -3.90
C HIS A 287 -3.12 -5.67 -3.63
N ILE A 288 -2.41 -4.65 -4.10
CA ILE A 288 -2.73 -3.25 -3.81
C ILE A 288 -2.61 -2.41 -5.08
N SER A 289 -3.73 -1.85 -5.51
CA SER A 289 -3.77 -0.96 -6.67
C SER A 289 -4.99 -0.06 -6.66
N ASP A 290 -5.07 0.88 -7.60
CA ASP A 290 -6.25 1.71 -7.84
C ASP A 290 -7.27 1.08 -8.80
N ASN A 291 -7.17 -0.23 -9.05
CA ASN A 291 -8.21 -1.02 -9.72
C ASN A 291 -9.44 -1.24 -8.82
N THR A 292 -10.50 -1.79 -9.42
CA THR A 292 -11.69 -2.24 -8.67
C THR A 292 -11.36 -3.34 -7.67
N HIS A 293 -12.18 -3.46 -6.62
CA HIS A 293 -12.04 -4.47 -5.57
C HIS A 293 -11.87 -5.90 -6.13
N LEU A 294 -12.72 -6.31 -7.08
CA LEU A 294 -12.65 -7.64 -7.68
C LEU A 294 -11.36 -7.86 -8.50
N LYS A 295 -10.92 -6.87 -9.28
CA LYS A 295 -9.64 -6.95 -9.99
C LYS A 295 -8.48 -7.11 -9.01
N ASN A 296 -8.49 -6.35 -7.91
CA ASN A 296 -7.49 -6.49 -6.85
C ASN A 296 -7.55 -7.88 -6.19
N ALA A 297 -8.72 -8.44 -5.97
CA ALA A 297 -8.86 -9.80 -5.44
C ALA A 297 -8.32 -10.87 -6.41
N PHE A 298 -8.64 -10.77 -7.70
CA PHE A 298 -8.11 -11.68 -8.73
C PHE A 298 -6.59 -11.55 -8.88
N ALA A 299 -6.07 -10.32 -8.86
CA ALA A 299 -4.64 -10.08 -8.81
C ALA A 299 -4.00 -10.75 -7.58
N ALA A 300 -4.59 -10.57 -6.39
CA ALA A 300 -4.11 -11.22 -5.17
C ALA A 300 -4.06 -12.75 -5.30
N ILE A 301 -5.11 -13.40 -5.85
CA ILE A 301 -5.11 -14.84 -6.12
C ILE A 301 -3.99 -15.21 -7.09
N SER A 302 -3.89 -14.52 -8.23
CA SER A 302 -2.90 -14.82 -9.27
C SER A 302 -1.47 -14.69 -8.77
N SER A 303 -1.17 -13.63 -8.03
CA SER A 303 0.14 -13.43 -7.44
C SER A 303 0.40 -14.44 -6.32
N GLY A 304 -0.61 -14.71 -5.48
CA GLY A 304 -0.53 -15.63 -4.34
C GLY A 304 -0.28 -17.08 -4.75
N MET A 305 -0.93 -17.54 -5.83
CA MET A 305 -0.74 -18.86 -6.44
C MET A 305 0.45 -18.92 -7.41
N GLY A 306 1.11 -17.79 -7.67
CA GLY A 306 2.31 -17.71 -8.51
C GLY A 306 2.06 -17.66 -10.01
N TYR A 307 0.85 -17.95 -10.50
CA TYR A 307 0.58 -17.97 -11.94
C TYR A 307 0.44 -16.59 -12.58
N ALA A 308 0.53 -15.51 -11.79
CA ALA A 308 0.60 -14.16 -12.33
C ALA A 308 1.68 -14.01 -13.41
N SER A 309 2.83 -14.68 -13.27
CA SER A 309 3.93 -14.54 -14.25
C SER A 309 3.73 -15.35 -15.54
N LYS A 310 2.71 -16.21 -15.58
CA LYS A 310 2.33 -17.00 -16.75
C LYS A 310 1.48 -16.13 -17.67
N ARG A 311 2.10 -15.64 -18.75
CA ARG A 311 1.55 -14.76 -19.80
C ARG A 311 0.22 -15.19 -20.45
N ASN A 312 -0.28 -16.38 -20.12
CA ASN A 312 -1.23 -17.11 -20.94
C ASN A 312 -2.45 -17.62 -20.16
N LEU A 313 -2.52 -17.49 -18.82
CA LEU A 313 -3.75 -17.78 -18.08
C LEU A 313 -4.56 -16.48 -17.90
N ARG A 314 -5.63 -16.32 -18.68
CA ARG A 314 -6.51 -15.14 -18.68
C ARG A 314 -7.86 -15.44 -18.04
N SER A 315 -8.49 -14.45 -17.44
CA SER A 315 -9.92 -14.57 -17.18
C SER A 315 -10.70 -14.41 -18.48
N SER A 316 -11.55 -15.39 -18.76
CA SER A 316 -12.47 -15.40 -19.88
C SER A 316 -13.79 -14.73 -19.54
N SER A 317 -14.36 -15.05 -18.38
CA SER A 317 -15.68 -14.59 -17.97
C SER A 317 -15.91 -14.88 -16.49
N THR A 318 -16.56 -13.96 -15.79
CA THR A 318 -17.15 -14.20 -14.47
C THR A 318 -18.65 -13.97 -14.57
N THR A 319 -19.46 -14.92 -14.11
CA THR A 319 -20.93 -14.78 -14.11
C THR A 319 -21.47 -15.01 -12.71
N VAL A 320 -22.47 -14.22 -12.34
CA VAL A 320 -23.13 -14.31 -11.03
C VAL A 320 -24.63 -14.43 -11.26
N GLU A 321 -25.24 -15.44 -10.67
CA GLU A 321 -26.68 -15.68 -10.69
C GLU A 321 -27.21 -15.76 -9.25
N THR A 322 -28.20 -14.93 -8.93
CA THR A 322 -28.93 -15.01 -7.65
C THR A 322 -29.95 -16.15 -7.71
N LEU A 323 -29.88 -17.11 -6.78
CA LEU A 323 -30.75 -18.29 -6.75
C LEU A 323 -32.08 -18.04 -6.03
N GLY A 324 -32.59 -16.81 -6.09
CA GLY A 324 -33.84 -16.39 -5.46
C GLY A 324 -34.09 -14.89 -5.60
N ALA A 325 -35.27 -14.45 -5.13
CA ALA A 325 -35.71 -13.06 -5.25
C ALA A 325 -35.38 -12.17 -4.03
N ASN A 326 -34.91 -12.77 -2.93
CA ASN A 326 -34.65 -12.09 -1.66
C ASN A 326 -33.15 -11.85 -1.45
N THR A 327 -32.78 -10.82 -0.69
CA THR A 327 -31.38 -10.49 -0.34
C THR A 327 -30.66 -11.58 0.47
N SER A 328 -31.38 -12.58 0.97
CA SER A 328 -30.86 -13.75 1.68
C SER A 328 -30.78 -15.01 0.81
N CYS A 329 -30.93 -14.90 -0.52
CA CYS A 329 -30.77 -16.04 -1.41
C CYS A 329 -29.31 -16.41 -1.61
N LEU A 330 -29.05 -17.69 -1.88
CA LEU A 330 -27.73 -18.13 -2.32
C LEU A 330 -27.39 -17.52 -3.69
N VAL A 331 -26.10 -17.44 -3.95
CA VAL A 331 -25.54 -16.90 -5.19
C VAL A 331 -24.67 -17.95 -5.84
N LYS A 332 -24.90 -18.20 -7.11
CA LYS A 332 -24.10 -19.06 -7.97
C LYS A 332 -23.12 -18.21 -8.75
N ALA A 333 -21.86 -18.26 -8.36
CA ALA A 333 -20.77 -17.64 -9.08
C ALA A 333 -20.10 -18.66 -9.99
N SER A 334 -19.73 -18.27 -11.20
CA SER A 334 -18.89 -19.08 -12.07
C SER A 334 -17.74 -18.24 -12.61
N SER A 335 -16.55 -18.85 -12.66
CA SER A 335 -15.34 -18.25 -13.21
C SER A 335 -14.81 -19.14 -14.31
N VAL A 336 -14.33 -18.54 -15.39
CA VAL A 336 -13.68 -19.26 -16.50
C VAL A 336 -12.32 -18.63 -16.73
N LEU A 337 -11.27 -19.45 -16.67
CA LEU A 337 -9.92 -19.06 -17.08
C LEU A 337 -9.56 -19.72 -18.42
N ILE A 338 -8.81 -19.04 -19.28
CA ILE A 338 -8.33 -19.56 -20.57
C ILE A 338 -6.81 -19.71 -20.49
N ASP A 339 -6.27 -20.88 -20.85
CA ASP A 339 -4.84 -21.07 -21.07
C ASP A 339 -4.50 -20.94 -22.57
N LEU A 340 -3.91 -19.81 -22.94
CA LEU A 340 -3.52 -19.49 -24.32
C LEU A 340 -2.37 -20.36 -24.87
N GLU A 341 -1.59 -21.04 -24.02
CA GLU A 341 -0.55 -21.98 -24.49
C GLU A 341 -1.10 -23.36 -24.82
N ARG A 342 -2.30 -23.67 -24.34
CA ARG A 342 -2.91 -25.01 -24.44
C ARG A 342 -4.15 -24.98 -25.32
N ASP A 343 -4.02 -24.46 -26.53
CA ASP A 343 -5.11 -24.39 -27.50
C ASP A 343 -6.36 -23.69 -26.93
N GLU A 344 -6.14 -22.61 -26.18
CA GLU A 344 -7.19 -21.84 -25.50
C GLU A 344 -8.07 -22.69 -24.56
N LYS A 345 -7.50 -23.73 -23.95
CA LYS A 345 -8.22 -24.61 -23.02
C LYS A 345 -8.88 -23.81 -21.90
N LEU A 346 -10.16 -24.11 -21.65
CA LEU A 346 -11.00 -23.43 -20.68
C LEU A 346 -11.06 -24.19 -19.35
N TYR A 347 -10.83 -23.45 -18.27
CA TYR A 347 -10.90 -23.92 -16.88
C TYR A 347 -12.08 -23.27 -16.19
N LYS A 348 -13.19 -24.00 -16.08
CA LYS A 348 -14.45 -23.52 -15.52
C LYS A 348 -14.70 -24.12 -14.15
N SER A 349 -15.05 -23.23 -13.22
CA SER A 349 -15.54 -23.61 -11.91
C SER A 349 -16.81 -22.83 -11.57
N THR A 350 -17.67 -23.46 -10.80
CA THR A 350 -18.89 -22.89 -10.25
C THR A 350 -18.82 -23.05 -8.73
N TRP A 351 -19.24 -22.03 -8.00
CA TRP A 351 -19.31 -22.04 -6.55
C TRP A 351 -20.61 -21.40 -6.10
N ILE A 352 -21.21 -21.97 -5.06
CA ILE A 352 -22.41 -21.41 -4.45
C ILE A 352 -22.06 -20.89 -3.07
N ASP A 353 -22.41 -19.64 -2.81
CA ASP A 353 -22.15 -18.99 -1.54
C ASP A 353 -23.32 -18.09 -1.14
N ASN A 354 -23.37 -17.66 0.12
CA ASN A 354 -24.30 -16.61 0.55
C ASN A 354 -23.73 -15.21 0.30
N ASN A 355 -22.46 -15.11 -0.09
CA ASN A 355 -21.77 -13.86 -0.41
C ASN A 355 -21.24 -13.88 -1.86
N THR A 356 -21.73 -12.94 -2.68
CA THR A 356 -21.35 -12.83 -4.10
C THR A 356 -19.84 -12.73 -4.31
N ILE A 357 -19.15 -11.86 -3.56
CA ILE A 357 -17.71 -11.63 -3.73
C ILE A 357 -16.93 -12.88 -3.33
N LYS A 358 -17.27 -13.48 -2.19
CA LYS A 358 -16.65 -14.73 -1.75
C LYS A 358 -16.84 -15.83 -2.78
N GLY A 359 -18.05 -15.98 -3.32
CA GLY A 359 -18.35 -16.98 -4.33
C GLY A 359 -17.56 -16.78 -5.61
N VAL A 360 -17.43 -15.53 -6.07
CA VAL A 360 -16.60 -15.19 -7.23
C VAL A 360 -15.12 -15.51 -6.97
N ILE A 361 -14.56 -15.06 -5.85
CA ILE A 361 -13.15 -15.33 -5.48
C ILE A 361 -12.89 -16.84 -5.37
N GLN A 362 -13.79 -17.60 -4.75
CA GLN A 362 -13.66 -19.06 -4.62
C GLN A 362 -13.80 -19.77 -5.97
N ALA A 363 -14.73 -19.36 -6.84
CA ALA A 363 -14.85 -19.90 -8.18
C ALA A 363 -13.57 -19.67 -8.99
N THR A 364 -12.99 -18.47 -8.94
CA THR A 364 -11.72 -18.16 -9.61
C THR A 364 -10.55 -18.96 -9.04
N LEU A 365 -10.48 -19.10 -7.71
CA LEU A 365 -9.48 -19.93 -7.05
C LEU A 365 -9.56 -21.39 -7.50
N ASN A 366 -10.78 -21.94 -7.61
CA ASN A 366 -11.00 -23.31 -8.09
C ASN A 366 -10.65 -23.48 -9.57
N SER A 367 -10.99 -22.51 -10.44
CA SER A 367 -10.56 -22.56 -11.85
C SER A 367 -9.04 -22.56 -11.99
N ALA A 368 -8.34 -21.77 -11.17
CA ALA A 368 -6.87 -21.74 -11.16
C ALA A 368 -6.28 -23.04 -10.60
N ARG A 369 -6.92 -23.65 -9.60
CA ARG A 369 -6.55 -24.98 -9.07
C ARG A 369 -6.67 -26.04 -10.16
N ASP A 370 -7.77 -26.05 -10.91
CA ASP A 370 -8.00 -27.04 -11.97
C ASP A 370 -6.93 -26.92 -13.06
N TRP A 371 -6.56 -25.70 -13.44
CA TRP A 371 -5.43 -25.44 -14.34
C TRP A 371 -4.09 -25.99 -13.80
N LEU A 372 -3.81 -25.75 -12.52
CA LEU A 372 -2.59 -26.23 -11.89
C LEU A 372 -2.55 -27.77 -11.81
N GLY A 373 -3.69 -28.40 -11.52
CA GLY A 373 -3.83 -29.86 -11.50
C GLY A 373 -3.46 -30.49 -12.83
N ASP A 374 -4.04 -29.99 -13.92
CA ASP A 374 -3.72 -30.47 -15.28
C ASP A 374 -2.23 -30.29 -15.63
N LEU A 375 -1.66 -29.13 -15.28
CA LEU A 375 -0.26 -28.80 -15.57
C LEU A 375 0.72 -29.73 -14.84
N LEU A 376 0.47 -30.00 -13.56
CA LEU A 376 1.30 -30.91 -12.76
C LEU A 376 1.15 -32.36 -13.24
N GLN A 377 -0.06 -32.79 -13.58
CA GLN A 377 -0.33 -34.15 -14.05
C GLN A 377 0.42 -34.48 -15.35
N GLU A 378 0.40 -33.58 -16.33
CA GLU A 378 1.13 -33.77 -17.59
C GLU A 378 2.65 -33.88 -17.38
N LYS A 379 3.21 -33.02 -16.51
CA LYS A 379 4.65 -33.05 -16.18
C LYS A 379 5.04 -34.35 -15.46
N MET A 380 4.18 -34.87 -14.58
CA MET A 380 4.37 -36.17 -13.93
C MET A 380 4.34 -37.34 -14.93
N GLN A 381 3.44 -37.29 -15.92
CA GLN A 381 3.37 -38.32 -16.98
C GLN A 381 4.63 -38.33 -17.88
N VAL A 382 5.19 -37.17 -18.21
CA VAL A 382 6.45 -37.06 -18.97
C VAL A 382 7.66 -37.52 -18.13
N GLY A 383 7.68 -37.21 -16.83
CA GLY A 383 8.74 -37.64 -15.90
C GLY A 383 8.77 -39.16 -15.63
N LEU A 384 7.63 -39.85 -15.76
CA LEU A 384 7.53 -41.31 -15.66
C LEU A 384 8.25 -42.06 -16.81
N VAL A 385 8.46 -41.41 -17.96
CA VAL A 385 9.22 -41.96 -19.09
C VAL A 385 10.74 -41.84 -18.86
N ASN A 386 11.17 -40.86 -18.06
CA ASN A 386 12.58 -40.57 -17.77
C ASN A 386 12.86 -40.80 -16.27
N SER A 387 12.95 -42.08 -15.91
CA SER A 387 13.21 -42.63 -14.57
C SER A 387 14.09 -41.78 -13.63
N THR A 388 13.49 -40.91 -12.82
CA THR A 388 14.10 -40.48 -11.54
C THR A 388 13.03 -40.16 -10.49
N LYS A 389 12.95 -41.01 -9.45
CA LYS A 389 12.18 -40.79 -8.21
C LYS A 389 12.38 -39.40 -7.57
N ALA A 390 13.49 -38.72 -7.90
CA ALA A 390 13.82 -37.39 -7.40
C ALA A 390 12.88 -36.28 -7.92
N LEU A 391 12.42 -36.32 -9.18
CA LEU A 391 11.51 -35.30 -9.74
C LEU A 391 10.12 -35.32 -9.08
N LEU A 392 9.64 -36.52 -8.72
CA LEU A 392 8.32 -36.72 -8.09
C LEU A 392 8.21 -36.09 -6.69
N ASN A 393 9.32 -35.94 -5.95
CA ASN A 393 9.29 -35.33 -4.62
C ASN A 393 9.22 -33.79 -4.68
N TYR A 394 9.81 -33.15 -5.69
CA TYR A 394 9.87 -31.68 -5.79
C TYR A 394 8.57 -31.07 -6.31
N ASP A 395 7.83 -31.78 -7.16
CA ASP A 395 6.56 -31.34 -7.76
C ASP A 395 5.32 -31.88 -7.01
N SER A 396 5.48 -32.18 -5.72
CA SER A 396 4.36 -32.59 -4.87
C SER A 396 3.44 -31.39 -4.53
N PRO A 397 2.12 -31.63 -4.37
CA PRO A 397 1.16 -30.64 -3.86
C PRO A 397 1.61 -29.98 -2.55
N GLU A 398 2.22 -30.75 -1.64
CA GLU A 398 2.79 -30.25 -0.38
C GLU A 398 3.95 -29.29 -0.64
N SER A 399 4.82 -29.60 -1.61
CA SER A 399 5.93 -28.71 -1.99
C SER A 399 5.42 -27.41 -2.61
N TYR A 400 4.38 -27.47 -3.44
CA TYR A 400 3.74 -26.27 -3.99
C TYR A 400 3.10 -25.41 -2.90
N LYS A 401 2.29 -26.01 -2.01
CA LYS A 401 1.66 -25.33 -0.86
C LYS A 401 2.71 -24.68 0.03
N SER A 402 3.78 -25.40 0.35
CA SER A 402 4.90 -24.88 1.16
C SER A 402 5.62 -23.72 0.48
N CYS A 403 5.83 -23.77 -0.84
CA CYS A 403 6.43 -22.66 -1.60
C CYS A 403 5.51 -21.43 -1.59
N CYS A 404 4.22 -21.62 -1.87
CA CYS A 404 3.19 -20.59 -1.81
C CYS A 404 3.15 -19.90 -0.43
N ALA A 405 3.16 -20.67 0.65
CA ALA A 405 3.19 -20.14 2.01
C ALA A 405 4.45 -19.30 2.29
N GLU A 406 5.64 -19.80 1.96
CA GLU A 406 6.90 -19.09 2.20
C GLU A 406 7.02 -17.80 1.37
N VAL A 407 6.60 -17.82 0.09
CA VAL A 407 6.61 -16.61 -0.75
C VAL A 407 5.65 -15.54 -0.21
N ASN A 408 4.47 -15.94 0.28
CA ASN A 408 3.51 -15.00 0.88
C ASN A 408 3.98 -14.46 2.24
N ILE A 409 4.72 -15.26 3.03
CA ILE A 409 5.41 -14.77 4.23
C ILE A 409 6.43 -13.70 3.85
N VAL A 410 7.27 -13.95 2.83
CA VAL A 410 8.24 -12.97 2.32
C VAL A 410 7.52 -11.69 1.88
N HIS A 411 6.46 -11.79 1.09
CA HIS A 411 5.66 -10.64 0.64
C HIS A 411 5.13 -9.81 1.82
N THR A 412 4.50 -10.48 2.80
CA THR A 412 3.94 -9.82 3.99
C THR A 412 5.02 -9.07 4.78
N ILE A 413 6.20 -9.66 4.91
CA ILE A 413 7.32 -9.03 5.60
C ILE A 413 7.83 -7.83 4.81
N ILE A 414 8.01 -7.94 3.49
CA ILE A 414 8.43 -6.82 2.62
C ILE A 414 7.46 -5.65 2.75
N ASP A 415 6.16 -5.88 2.68
CA ASP A 415 5.13 -4.83 2.81
C ASP A 415 5.19 -4.14 4.18
N LYS A 416 5.30 -4.93 5.26
CA LYS A 416 5.46 -4.38 6.62
C LYS A 416 6.74 -3.57 6.76
N SER A 417 7.85 -4.09 6.25
CA SER A 417 9.14 -3.41 6.29
C SER A 417 9.10 -2.12 5.46
N ARG A 418 8.37 -2.07 4.33
CA ARG A 418 8.22 -0.85 3.51
C ARG A 418 7.48 0.23 4.28
N LYS A 419 6.36 -0.12 4.92
CA LYS A 419 5.62 0.79 5.81
C LYS A 419 6.50 1.29 6.96
N ALA A 420 7.26 0.39 7.60
CA ALA A 420 8.18 0.74 8.68
C ALA A 420 9.32 1.68 8.22
N LEU A 421 9.88 1.45 7.03
CA LEU A 421 10.89 2.31 6.40
C LEU A 421 10.34 3.71 6.13
N GLY A 422 9.13 3.81 5.56
CA GLY A 422 8.43 5.07 5.33
C GLY A 422 8.04 5.80 6.63
N GLY A 423 7.84 5.07 7.72
CA GLY A 423 7.63 5.58 9.07
C GLY A 423 8.91 5.82 9.87
N TYR A 424 10.08 5.59 9.28
CA TYR A 424 11.38 5.75 9.92
C TYR A 424 11.59 4.96 11.22
N GLN A 425 10.97 3.79 11.29
CA GLN A 425 11.15 2.83 12.39
C GLN A 425 12.46 2.03 12.21
N PHE A 426 13.59 2.74 12.12
CA PHE A 426 14.92 2.12 12.02
C PHE A 426 15.52 1.83 13.39
N ALA A 427 15.08 2.57 14.41
CA ALA A 427 15.50 2.40 15.80
C ALA A 427 14.72 1.21 16.37
N GLY A 428 15.45 0.14 16.62
CA GLY A 428 14.91 -1.20 16.80
C GLY A 428 15.48 -2.08 15.71
N ILE A 429 16.46 -2.89 16.09
CA ILE A 429 17.16 -3.91 15.30
C ILE A 429 16.19 -4.72 14.37
N GLY A 430 14.90 -4.75 14.72
CA GLY A 430 13.72 -5.13 13.94
C GLY A 430 13.81 -5.06 12.41
N VAL A 431 13.75 -3.88 11.77
CA VAL A 431 13.58 -3.82 10.29
C VAL A 431 14.79 -4.39 9.55
N VAL A 432 16.01 -4.05 9.97
CA VAL A 432 17.24 -4.57 9.34
C VAL A 432 17.39 -6.07 9.55
N VAL A 433 17.11 -6.58 10.75
CA VAL A 433 17.15 -8.03 11.03
C VAL A 433 16.07 -8.75 10.25
N THR A 434 14.86 -8.22 10.25
CA THR A 434 13.73 -8.78 9.52
C THR A 434 14.00 -8.87 8.02
N LEU A 435 14.59 -7.83 7.41
CA LEU A 435 14.97 -7.86 5.99
C LEU A 435 16.11 -8.84 5.69
N LYS A 436 17.06 -9.03 6.61
CA LYS A 436 18.09 -10.07 6.48
C LYS A 436 17.50 -11.48 6.58
N ASP A 437 16.55 -11.69 7.49
CA ASP A 437 15.83 -12.95 7.61
C ASP A 437 15.02 -13.24 6.34
N VAL A 438 14.44 -12.20 5.72
CA VAL A 438 13.81 -12.32 4.39
C VAL A 438 14.80 -12.79 3.35
N LEU A 439 16.00 -12.19 3.26
CA LEU A 439 17.02 -12.64 2.31
C LEU A 439 17.41 -14.11 2.55
N ILE A 440 17.58 -14.53 3.82
CA ILE A 440 17.86 -15.93 4.16
C ILE A 440 16.70 -16.85 3.71
N ARG A 441 15.45 -16.45 3.94
CA ARG A 441 14.27 -17.19 3.47
C ARG A 441 14.23 -17.28 1.95
N ILE A 442 14.50 -16.19 1.24
CA ILE A 442 14.57 -16.16 -0.22
C ILE A 442 15.63 -17.15 -0.73
N GLN A 443 16.83 -17.16 -0.15
CA GLN A 443 17.86 -18.12 -0.54
C GLN A 443 17.44 -19.58 -0.27
N LYS A 444 16.73 -19.83 0.84
CA LYS A 444 16.16 -21.16 1.12
C LYS A 444 15.10 -21.56 0.11
N ILE A 445 14.21 -20.64 -0.29
CA ILE A 445 13.19 -20.86 -1.33
C ILE A 445 13.88 -21.20 -2.66
N LYS A 446 14.81 -20.36 -3.11
CA LYS A 446 15.60 -20.57 -4.33
C LYS A 446 16.27 -21.94 -4.31
N PHE A 447 16.95 -22.29 -3.22
CA PHE A 447 17.68 -23.56 -3.11
C PHE A 447 16.75 -24.79 -3.05
N LYS A 448 15.67 -24.72 -2.26
CA LYS A 448 14.75 -25.84 -2.03
C LYS A 448 13.94 -26.18 -3.28
N TYR A 449 13.50 -25.16 -4.03
CA TYR A 449 12.55 -25.33 -5.13
C TYR A 449 13.17 -25.14 -6.53
N LYS A 450 14.49 -24.90 -6.67
CA LYS A 450 15.15 -24.70 -7.99
C LYS A 450 14.85 -25.76 -9.05
N ASN A 451 14.54 -26.99 -8.64
CA ASN A 451 14.27 -28.11 -9.54
C ASN A 451 12.77 -28.43 -9.67
N ALA A 452 11.91 -27.72 -8.94
CA ALA A 452 10.46 -27.89 -9.04
C ALA A 452 9.94 -27.14 -10.28
N THR A 453 9.10 -27.79 -11.08
CA THR A 453 8.54 -27.22 -12.30
C THR A 453 7.62 -26.05 -12.01
N PHE A 454 6.93 -26.03 -10.86
CA PHE A 454 6.11 -24.90 -10.45
C PHE A 454 6.92 -23.68 -9.98
N TYR A 455 8.23 -23.83 -9.70
CA TYR A 455 9.03 -22.73 -9.14
C TYR A 455 9.18 -21.58 -10.14
N ASP A 456 9.18 -21.87 -11.44
CA ASP A 456 9.21 -20.85 -12.49
C ASP A 456 8.08 -19.82 -12.36
N PHE A 457 6.93 -20.22 -11.78
CA PHE A 457 5.79 -19.31 -11.53
C PHE A 457 6.16 -18.22 -10.52
N PHE A 458 6.93 -18.59 -9.49
CA PHE A 458 7.32 -17.69 -8.41
C PHE A 458 8.67 -17.00 -8.66
N LYS A 459 9.51 -17.55 -9.54
CA LYS A 459 10.91 -17.13 -9.71
C LYS A 459 11.08 -15.62 -9.87
N LYS A 460 10.40 -15.00 -10.84
CA LYS A 460 10.48 -13.54 -11.07
C LYS A 460 10.07 -12.74 -9.83
N ARG A 461 9.02 -13.19 -9.12
CA ARG A 461 8.51 -12.53 -7.92
C ARG A 461 9.47 -12.67 -6.72
N VAL A 462 10.09 -13.83 -6.57
CA VAL A 462 11.12 -14.06 -5.54
C VAL A 462 12.32 -13.16 -5.79
N CYS A 463 12.78 -13.04 -7.04
CA CYS A 463 13.88 -12.13 -7.40
C CYS A 463 13.48 -10.65 -7.25
N TYR A 464 12.22 -10.29 -7.53
CA TYR A 464 11.69 -8.96 -7.24
C TYR A 464 11.76 -8.63 -5.75
N PHE A 465 11.27 -9.52 -4.87
CA PHE A 465 11.34 -9.31 -3.41
C PHE A 465 12.77 -9.26 -2.88
N GLU A 466 13.69 -10.02 -3.46
CA GLU A 466 15.11 -9.95 -3.14
C GLU A 466 15.70 -8.58 -3.46
N CYS A 467 15.42 -8.05 -4.65
CA CYS A 467 15.84 -6.71 -5.06
C CYS A 467 15.26 -5.64 -4.14
N LEU A 468 13.98 -5.75 -3.78
CA LEU A 468 13.37 -4.83 -2.81
C LEU A 468 14.02 -4.90 -1.43
N ALA A 469 14.32 -6.10 -0.93
CA ALA A 469 15.00 -6.26 0.36
C ALA A 469 16.38 -5.59 0.35
N TYR A 470 17.17 -5.79 -0.71
CA TYR A 470 18.48 -5.15 -0.86
C TYR A 470 18.37 -3.62 -0.97
N TRP A 471 17.44 -3.11 -1.77
CA TRP A 471 17.16 -1.68 -1.86
C TRP A 471 16.81 -1.06 -0.50
N MET A 472 15.91 -1.71 0.26
CA MET A 472 15.50 -1.24 1.60
C MET A 472 16.64 -1.29 2.62
N LEU A 473 17.50 -2.31 2.56
CA LEU A 473 18.69 -2.41 3.39
C LEU A 473 19.69 -1.29 3.06
N ALA A 474 19.99 -1.07 1.78
CA ALA A 474 20.83 0.04 1.34
C ALA A 474 20.27 1.37 1.88
N ARG A 475 18.97 1.62 1.68
CA ARG A 475 18.30 2.81 2.18
C ARG A 475 18.39 2.98 3.70
N ALA A 476 18.16 1.92 4.47
CA ALA A 476 18.25 1.95 5.92
C ALA A 476 19.67 2.31 6.38
N PHE A 477 20.70 1.74 5.75
CA PHE A 477 22.10 2.06 6.08
C PHE A 477 22.51 3.46 5.63
N HIS A 478 22.01 3.97 4.50
CA HIS A 478 22.20 5.38 4.12
C HIS A 478 21.64 6.34 5.17
N VAL A 479 20.41 6.12 5.64
CA VAL A 479 19.79 6.96 6.67
C VAL A 479 20.63 6.97 7.96
N GLN A 480 21.19 5.80 8.30
CA GLN A 480 22.08 5.60 9.45
C GLN A 480 23.51 6.15 9.24
N GLY A 481 23.85 6.63 8.04
CA GLY A 481 25.19 7.11 7.72
C GLY A 481 26.25 6.01 7.53
N ASN A 482 25.85 4.75 7.35
CA ASN A 482 26.77 3.65 7.07
C ASN A 482 26.92 3.43 5.56
N ILE A 483 27.66 4.33 4.93
CA ILE A 483 27.80 4.40 3.46
C ILE A 483 28.44 3.14 2.88
N GLN A 484 29.41 2.53 3.58
CA GLN A 484 30.05 1.28 3.12
C GLN A 484 29.10 0.10 3.06
N ARG A 485 28.23 -0.10 4.06
CA ARG A 485 27.24 -1.17 4.01
C ARG A 485 26.18 -0.91 2.98
N SER A 486 25.74 0.35 2.86
CA SER A 486 24.80 0.70 1.81
C SER A 486 25.35 0.35 0.43
N HIS A 487 26.61 0.70 0.15
CA HIS A 487 27.28 0.33 -1.08
C HIS A 487 27.30 -1.18 -1.32
N ARG A 488 27.61 -1.99 -0.30
CA ARG A 488 27.58 -3.46 -0.42
C ARG A 488 26.20 -3.97 -0.84
N TYR A 489 25.14 -3.47 -0.21
CA TYR A 489 23.78 -3.86 -0.59
C TYR A 489 23.35 -3.34 -1.96
N LEU A 490 23.88 -2.21 -2.41
CA LEU A 490 23.70 -1.74 -3.79
C LEU A 490 24.38 -2.65 -4.81
N VAL A 491 25.59 -3.14 -4.50
CA VAL A 491 26.28 -4.13 -5.34
C VAL A 491 25.51 -5.45 -5.37
N ASP A 492 24.96 -5.89 -4.24
CA ASP A 492 24.13 -7.12 -4.19
C ASP A 492 22.80 -6.94 -4.94
N LEU A 493 22.20 -5.75 -4.88
CA LEU A 493 21.02 -5.38 -5.69
C LEU A 493 21.35 -5.44 -7.19
N GLU A 494 22.48 -4.87 -7.60
CA GLU A 494 22.94 -4.88 -8.99
C GLU A 494 23.16 -6.30 -9.54
N ARG A 495 23.68 -7.20 -8.71
CA ARG A 495 23.81 -8.63 -9.06
C ARG A 495 22.45 -9.29 -9.19
N SER A 496 21.54 -9.02 -8.26
CA SER A 496 20.23 -9.69 -8.18
C SER A 496 19.28 -9.25 -9.29
N LYS A 497 19.36 -8.00 -9.76
CA LYS A 497 18.53 -7.50 -10.87
C LYS A 497 18.82 -8.18 -12.21
N SER A 498 19.94 -8.89 -12.36
CA SER A 498 20.29 -9.61 -13.59
C SER A 498 19.23 -10.63 -14.03
N GLU A 499 18.47 -11.21 -13.10
CA GLU A 499 17.38 -12.15 -13.41
C GLU A 499 16.06 -11.46 -13.82
N ILE A 500 15.95 -10.15 -13.62
CA ILE A 500 14.75 -9.34 -13.88
C ILE A 500 15.12 -8.02 -14.59
N GLN A 501 16.09 -8.06 -15.51
CA GLN A 501 16.61 -6.87 -16.20
C GLN A 501 15.53 -6.08 -16.94
N ASP A 502 14.49 -6.76 -17.43
CA ASP A 502 13.36 -6.14 -18.13
C ASP A 502 12.38 -5.42 -17.17
N ASN A 503 12.58 -5.51 -15.85
CA ASN A 503 11.76 -4.80 -14.88
C ASN A 503 12.29 -3.37 -14.66
N ASP A 504 11.71 -2.41 -15.38
CA ASP A 504 12.11 -1.01 -15.25
C ASP A 504 11.91 -0.43 -13.84
N LEU A 505 10.93 -0.90 -13.07
CA LEU A 505 10.70 -0.40 -11.71
C LEU A 505 11.88 -0.68 -10.77
N VAL A 506 12.43 -1.90 -10.83
CA VAL A 506 13.62 -2.27 -10.03
C VAL A 506 14.86 -1.53 -10.51
N ASN A 507 15.02 -1.35 -11.83
CA ASN A 507 16.14 -0.59 -12.38
C ASN A 507 16.10 0.87 -11.92
N ILE A 508 14.93 1.52 -12.00
CA ILE A 508 14.73 2.88 -11.52
C ILE A 508 15.03 2.97 -10.01
N LEU A 509 14.54 2.04 -9.19
CA LEU A 509 14.84 2.01 -7.75
C LEU A 509 16.34 1.90 -7.46
N TYR A 510 17.05 1.05 -8.20
CA TYR A 510 18.51 0.91 -8.11
C TYR A 510 19.21 2.23 -8.47
N GLU A 511 18.85 2.85 -9.58
CA GLU A 511 19.45 4.10 -10.07
C GLU A 511 19.19 5.28 -9.12
N ILE A 512 17.97 5.38 -8.58
CA ILE A 512 17.63 6.36 -7.52
C ILE A 512 18.50 6.14 -6.29
N GLU A 513 18.65 4.89 -5.83
CA GLU A 513 19.45 4.61 -4.63
C GLU A 513 20.94 4.83 -4.86
N LEU A 514 21.42 4.54 -6.07
CA LEU A 514 22.79 4.87 -6.50
C LEU A 514 23.02 6.39 -6.51
N THR A 515 22.03 7.16 -6.95
CA THR A 515 22.06 8.64 -6.88
C THR A 515 22.13 9.13 -5.44
N VAL A 516 21.36 8.51 -4.54
CA VAL A 516 21.44 8.78 -3.09
C VAL A 516 22.82 8.43 -2.55
N PHE A 517 23.41 7.30 -2.95
CA PHE A 517 24.76 6.92 -2.58
C PHE A 517 25.79 7.96 -3.04
N LYS A 518 25.78 8.33 -4.33
CA LYS A 518 26.67 9.35 -4.91
C LYS A 518 26.58 10.69 -4.19
N PHE A 519 25.37 11.10 -3.82
CA PHE A 519 25.14 12.29 -3.02
C PHE A 519 25.82 12.22 -1.65
N PHE A 520 25.63 11.12 -0.90
CA PHE A 520 26.19 10.98 0.44
C PHE A 520 27.70 10.68 0.45
N SER A 521 28.21 10.02 -0.59
CA SER A 521 29.64 9.75 -0.74
C SER A 521 30.44 10.98 -1.20
N GLY A 522 29.76 12.06 -1.59
CA GLY A 522 30.42 13.25 -2.12
C GLY A 522 31.07 13.01 -3.48
N ASP A 523 30.43 12.22 -4.35
CA ASP A 523 30.89 12.00 -5.73
C ASP A 523 30.95 13.35 -6.46
N GLN A 524 32.16 13.80 -6.76
CA GLN A 524 32.42 15.15 -7.25
C GLN A 524 31.95 15.35 -8.69
N GLU A 525 32.04 14.32 -9.53
CA GLU A 525 31.56 14.37 -10.91
C GLU A 525 30.03 14.51 -10.92
N PHE A 526 29.37 13.70 -10.09
CA PHE A 526 27.93 13.78 -9.90
C PHE A 526 27.49 15.14 -9.33
N LEU A 527 28.12 15.61 -8.26
CA LEU A 527 27.71 16.83 -7.55
C LEU A 527 28.04 18.13 -8.30
N LYS A 528 29.05 18.14 -9.18
CA LYS A 528 29.40 19.31 -10.01
C LYS A 528 28.54 19.44 -11.27
N ASN A 529 27.66 18.48 -11.56
CA ASN A 529 26.83 18.46 -12.76
C ASN A 529 25.32 18.38 -12.43
N PRO A 530 24.69 19.50 -12.04
CA PRO A 530 23.26 19.55 -11.74
C PRO A 530 22.34 19.09 -12.86
N ASP A 531 22.75 19.31 -14.11
CA ASP A 531 22.00 18.90 -15.29
C ASP A 531 21.87 17.37 -15.38
N GLN A 532 22.83 16.63 -14.82
CA GLN A 532 22.83 15.17 -14.87
C GLN A 532 21.65 14.58 -14.09
N TRP A 533 21.44 14.96 -12.83
CA TRP A 533 20.34 14.37 -12.05
C TRP A 533 18.96 14.88 -12.48
N LEU A 534 18.87 16.07 -13.08
CA LEU A 534 17.63 16.56 -13.70
C LEU A 534 17.27 15.78 -14.97
N LYS A 535 18.29 15.41 -15.76
CA LYS A 535 18.13 14.52 -16.91
C LYS A 535 17.73 13.11 -16.46
N ASP A 536 18.39 12.57 -15.44
CA ASP A 536 18.07 11.25 -14.88
C ASP A 536 16.62 11.22 -14.34
N HIS A 537 16.19 12.27 -13.64
CA HIS A 537 14.80 12.43 -13.21
C HIS A 537 13.81 12.33 -14.38
N SER A 538 14.08 13.03 -15.48
CA SER A 538 13.22 13.02 -16.67
C SER A 538 13.21 11.65 -17.36
N ASP A 539 14.36 10.97 -17.42
CA ASP A 539 14.48 9.62 -17.97
C ASP A 539 13.71 8.60 -17.11
N TRP A 540 13.85 8.65 -15.79
CA TRP A 540 13.13 7.76 -14.88
C TRP A 540 11.61 7.93 -14.97
N LEU A 541 11.12 9.17 -15.03
CA LEU A 541 9.69 9.42 -15.26
C LEU A 541 9.23 8.84 -16.59
N LEU A 542 9.98 9.06 -17.68
CA LEU A 542 9.62 8.52 -18.99
C LEU A 542 9.63 6.99 -19.02
N ARG A 543 10.61 6.34 -18.38
CA ARG A 543 10.66 4.88 -18.27
C ARG A 543 9.51 4.32 -17.43
N MET A 544 9.18 4.98 -16.33
CA MET A 544 8.01 4.64 -15.51
C MET A 544 6.69 4.83 -16.28
N GLN A 545 6.55 5.90 -17.07
CA GLN A 545 5.39 6.11 -17.93
C GLN A 545 5.28 5.02 -19.00
N LYS A 546 6.40 4.68 -19.66
CA LYS A 546 6.43 3.57 -20.62
C LYS A 546 6.03 2.25 -19.96
N TYR A 547 6.51 1.98 -18.75
CA TYR A 547 6.08 0.81 -17.97
C TYR A 547 4.56 0.83 -17.70
N LEU A 548 3.94 1.99 -17.48
CA LEU A 548 2.49 2.09 -17.32
C LEU A 548 1.71 1.92 -18.64
N GLU A 549 2.31 2.29 -19.77
CA GLU A 549 1.67 2.25 -21.10
C GLU A 549 1.76 0.87 -21.77
N HIS A 550 2.70 0.02 -21.37
CA HIS A 550 2.87 -1.32 -21.92
C HIS A 550 2.04 -2.35 -21.13
N ASP A 551 1.37 -3.25 -21.84
CA ASP A 551 0.86 -4.48 -21.23
C ASP A 551 2.08 -5.29 -20.76
N HIS A 552 2.11 -5.65 -19.47
CA HIS A 552 3.17 -6.44 -18.85
C HIS A 552 2.66 -7.85 -18.56
N PRO A 553 2.45 -8.70 -19.59
CA PRO A 553 1.85 -10.01 -19.42
C PRO A 553 2.72 -10.94 -18.55
N GLU A 554 4.04 -10.67 -18.40
CA GLU A 554 4.92 -11.38 -17.44
C GLU A 554 4.63 -11.11 -15.96
N TYR A 555 3.73 -10.18 -15.66
CA TYR A 555 3.19 -9.92 -14.33
C TYR A 555 1.68 -10.28 -14.25
N GLY A 556 1.05 -10.63 -15.38
CA GLY A 556 -0.27 -11.21 -15.46
C GLY A 556 -1.37 -10.18 -15.76
N HIS A 557 -2.46 -10.65 -16.36
CA HIS A 557 -3.55 -9.82 -16.90
C HIS A 557 -4.35 -9.02 -15.87
N PHE A 558 -4.11 -9.27 -14.58
CA PHE A 558 -4.74 -8.55 -13.48
C PHE A 558 -3.78 -7.60 -12.76
N GLN A 559 -2.49 -7.59 -13.11
CA GLN A 559 -1.46 -6.74 -12.49
C GLN A 559 -1.18 -5.45 -13.27
N GLU A 560 -2.11 -5.00 -14.13
CA GLU A 560 -1.99 -3.78 -14.93
C GLU A 560 -1.74 -2.48 -14.11
N SER A 561 -1.74 -2.55 -12.77
CA SER A 561 -1.27 -1.43 -11.96
C SER A 561 -0.68 -1.90 -10.64
N ASN A 562 0.65 -2.06 -10.54
CA ASN A 562 1.34 -2.09 -9.24
C ASN A 562 1.38 -0.67 -8.65
N SER A 563 0.20 -0.07 -8.41
CA SER A 563 0.07 1.37 -8.13
C SER A 563 0.87 1.78 -6.90
N VAL A 564 1.00 0.90 -5.90
CA VAL A 564 1.86 1.17 -4.72
C VAL A 564 3.31 1.36 -5.12
N ASP A 565 3.86 0.50 -5.97
CA ASP A 565 5.25 0.60 -6.42
C ASP A 565 5.44 1.84 -7.30
N ILE A 566 4.47 2.14 -8.18
CA ILE A 566 4.48 3.34 -9.03
C ILE A 566 4.50 4.62 -8.19
N TYR A 567 3.55 4.80 -7.27
CA TYR A 567 3.52 5.99 -6.42
C TYR A 567 4.70 6.04 -5.45
N ALA A 568 5.22 4.89 -4.96
CA ALA A 568 6.42 4.87 -4.12
C ALA A 568 7.67 5.30 -4.90
N ILE A 569 7.82 4.84 -6.14
CA ILE A 569 8.91 5.22 -7.04
C ILE A 569 8.78 6.69 -7.43
N ALA A 570 7.60 7.14 -7.86
CA ALA A 570 7.35 8.53 -8.18
C ALA A 570 7.65 9.46 -7.00
N ALA A 571 7.23 9.09 -5.79
CA ALA A 571 7.56 9.83 -4.57
C ALA A 571 9.07 9.96 -4.35
N GLU A 572 9.85 8.94 -4.67
CA GLU A 572 11.31 9.00 -4.60
C GLU A 572 11.90 9.83 -5.74
N ILE A 573 11.45 9.67 -7.00
CA ILE A 573 11.92 10.46 -8.15
C ILE A 573 11.77 11.96 -7.86
N PHE A 574 10.53 12.40 -7.59
CA PHE A 574 10.24 13.80 -7.30
C PHE A 574 10.94 14.26 -6.02
N GLY A 575 10.86 13.45 -4.95
CA GLY A 575 11.44 13.79 -3.66
C GLY A 575 12.97 13.96 -3.71
N ARG A 576 13.67 13.20 -4.57
CA ARG A 576 15.13 13.33 -4.77
C ARG A 576 15.48 14.52 -5.63
N ALA A 577 14.78 14.76 -6.73
CA ALA A 577 14.99 15.94 -7.54
C ALA A 577 14.81 17.22 -6.72
N GLY A 578 13.71 17.34 -5.97
CA GLY A 578 13.46 18.51 -5.13
C GLY A 578 14.49 18.66 -4.02
N ARG A 579 14.87 17.57 -3.36
CA ARG A 579 15.85 17.58 -2.26
C ARG A 579 17.28 17.91 -2.71
N LEU A 580 17.71 17.43 -3.88
CA LEU A 580 19.03 17.75 -4.44
C LEU A 580 19.08 19.22 -4.87
N SER A 581 18.03 19.69 -5.56
CA SER A 581 17.88 21.09 -5.97
C SER A 581 17.95 22.04 -4.77
N MET A 582 17.18 21.76 -3.71
CA MET A 582 17.20 22.51 -2.45
C MET A 582 18.59 22.62 -1.81
N ARG A 583 19.48 21.63 -1.99
CA ARG A 583 20.79 21.62 -1.33
C ARG A 583 21.91 22.25 -2.14
N PHE A 584 21.95 22.04 -3.46
CA PHE A 584 23.10 22.44 -4.28
C PHE A 584 22.85 23.66 -5.15
N ASP A 585 21.60 23.96 -5.48
CA ASP A 585 21.29 25.15 -6.27
C ASP A 585 20.69 26.24 -5.38
N GLN A 586 21.57 26.84 -4.56
CA GLN A 586 21.18 27.87 -3.58
C GLN A 586 21.25 29.30 -4.15
N GLY A 587 21.33 29.46 -5.46
CA GLY A 587 21.41 30.78 -6.11
C GLY A 587 20.18 31.16 -6.93
N SER A 588 19.39 30.19 -7.39
CA SER A 588 18.28 30.43 -8.32
C SER A 588 16.91 30.28 -7.65
N PHE A 589 16.14 31.38 -7.63
CA PHE A 589 14.74 31.37 -7.16
C PHE A 589 13.87 30.41 -7.99
N GLU A 590 14.11 30.31 -9.30
CA GLU A 590 13.39 29.41 -10.19
C GLU A 590 13.61 27.94 -9.81
N VAL A 591 14.86 27.56 -9.53
CA VAL A 591 15.21 26.18 -9.16
C VAL A 591 14.62 25.81 -7.79
N MET A 592 14.55 26.75 -6.86
CA MET A 592 13.90 26.55 -5.56
C MET A 592 12.38 26.37 -5.70
N ASN A 593 11.72 27.09 -6.61
CA ASN A 593 10.30 26.85 -6.92
C ASN A 593 10.07 25.47 -7.54
N HIS A 594 10.94 25.04 -8.46
CA HIS A 594 10.92 23.68 -8.98
C HIS A 594 11.15 22.63 -7.89
N ALA A 595 12.00 22.92 -6.91
CA ALA A 595 12.20 22.05 -5.76
C ALA A 595 10.92 21.92 -4.92
N ILE A 596 10.22 23.01 -4.66
CA ILE A 596 8.92 23.02 -3.97
C ILE A 596 7.89 22.17 -4.71
N ASP A 597 7.70 22.41 -6.01
CA ASP A 597 6.78 21.65 -6.85
C ASP A 597 7.06 20.14 -6.74
N ASN A 598 8.32 19.72 -6.92
CA ASN A 598 8.72 18.33 -6.83
C ASN A 598 8.48 17.73 -5.42
N LEU A 599 8.78 18.47 -4.35
CA LEU A 599 8.55 17.98 -2.98
C LEU A 599 7.05 17.84 -2.70
N LEU A 600 6.20 18.70 -3.24
CA LEU A 600 4.74 18.59 -3.15
C LEU A 600 4.21 17.41 -3.97
N SER A 601 4.74 17.17 -5.17
CA SER A 601 4.44 15.98 -5.98
C SER A 601 4.79 14.70 -5.22
N ALA A 602 5.92 14.68 -4.52
CA ALA A 602 6.34 13.56 -3.68
C ALA A 602 5.41 13.35 -2.47
N ALA A 603 4.94 14.43 -1.85
CA ALA A 603 3.95 14.40 -0.78
C ALA A 603 2.62 13.81 -1.29
N HIS A 604 2.13 14.26 -2.44
CA HIS A 604 0.92 13.72 -3.09
C HIS A 604 1.03 12.21 -3.32
N CYS A 605 2.13 11.75 -3.93
CA CYS A 605 2.37 10.34 -4.16
C CYS A 605 2.37 9.52 -2.85
N CYS A 606 2.93 10.05 -1.76
CA CYS A 606 2.87 9.40 -0.46
C CYS A 606 1.44 9.33 0.12
N ALA A 607 0.59 10.34 -0.15
CA ALA A 607 -0.82 10.32 0.25
C ALA A 607 -1.59 9.19 -0.43
N ARG A 608 -1.32 8.97 -1.72
CA ARG A 608 -1.93 7.91 -2.53
C ARG A 608 -1.71 6.51 -1.93
N ILE A 609 -0.58 6.28 -1.27
CA ILE A 609 -0.21 4.97 -0.69
C ILE A 609 -0.26 4.94 0.84
N GLY A 610 -0.87 5.93 1.49
CA GLY A 610 -1.04 5.94 2.95
C GLY A 610 0.23 6.19 3.76
N HIS A 611 1.31 6.69 3.15
CA HIS A 611 2.59 6.95 3.81
C HIS A 611 2.63 8.31 4.52
N LYS A 612 1.74 8.52 5.52
CA LYS A 612 1.55 9.79 6.25
C LYS A 612 2.85 10.41 6.81
N LYS A 613 3.70 9.60 7.44
CA LYS A 613 4.97 10.08 8.02
C LYS A 613 5.94 10.55 6.93
N ARG A 614 6.15 9.75 5.88
CA ARG A 614 7.04 10.10 4.77
C ARG A 614 6.55 11.37 4.04
N LEU A 615 5.25 11.47 3.81
CA LEU A 615 4.59 12.66 3.27
C LEU A 615 4.94 13.90 4.07
N SER A 616 4.78 13.84 5.39
CA SER A 616 5.01 14.99 6.26
C SER A 616 6.46 15.46 6.20
N HIS A 617 7.40 14.53 6.05
CA HIS A 617 8.80 14.88 5.85
C HIS A 617 9.05 15.59 4.51
N TRP A 618 8.32 15.24 3.46
CA TRP A 618 8.36 16.02 2.21
C TRP A 618 7.84 17.45 2.42
N LEU A 619 6.72 17.60 3.15
CA LEU A 619 6.17 18.92 3.51
C LEU A 619 7.13 19.76 4.37
N VAL A 620 7.88 19.13 5.29
CA VAL A 620 8.95 19.82 6.02
C VAL A 620 10.03 20.33 5.06
N ASN A 621 10.45 19.53 4.07
CA ASN A 621 11.43 20.01 3.08
C ASN A 621 10.85 21.16 2.23
N VAL A 622 9.54 21.17 1.94
CA VAL A 622 8.87 22.33 1.32
C VAL A 622 9.01 23.57 2.22
N SER A 623 8.68 23.44 3.51
CA SER A 623 8.84 24.54 4.49
C SER A 623 10.26 25.09 4.54
N ARG A 624 11.27 24.20 4.62
CA ARG A 624 12.69 24.58 4.59
C ARG A 624 13.08 25.32 3.32
N THR A 625 12.53 24.90 2.18
CA THR A 625 12.76 25.56 0.88
C THR A 625 12.16 26.97 0.87
N TYR A 626 10.94 27.14 1.40
CA TYR A 626 10.33 28.46 1.60
C TYR A 626 11.13 29.37 2.53
N SER A 627 11.65 28.85 3.65
CA SER A 627 12.53 29.60 4.55
C SER A 627 13.79 30.11 3.85
N LYS A 628 14.38 29.30 2.95
CA LYS A 628 15.56 29.69 2.17
C LYS A 628 15.27 30.78 1.14
N ILE A 629 14.07 30.82 0.57
CA ILE A 629 13.66 31.89 -0.36
C ILE A 629 12.98 33.06 0.34
N GLY A 630 13.01 33.14 1.68
CA GLY A 630 12.48 34.29 2.42
C GLY A 630 10.97 34.32 2.63
N ASP A 631 10.22 33.26 2.29
CA ASP A 631 8.77 33.21 2.48
C ASP A 631 8.41 32.53 3.81
N GLY A 632 8.41 33.34 4.87
CA GLY A 632 8.07 32.88 6.21
C GLY A 632 6.62 32.39 6.38
N SER A 633 5.70 32.91 5.57
CA SER A 633 4.27 32.58 5.66
C SER A 633 4.04 31.15 5.19
N ASN A 634 4.47 30.82 3.97
CA ASN A 634 4.34 29.47 3.45
C ASN A 634 5.23 28.47 4.21
N ALA A 635 6.42 28.88 4.65
CA ALA A 635 7.25 28.06 5.52
C ALA A 635 6.47 27.59 6.77
N MET A 636 5.76 28.51 7.44
CA MET A 636 4.97 28.20 8.63
C MET A 636 3.75 27.31 8.33
N LYS A 637 3.02 27.60 7.24
CA LYS A 637 1.85 26.80 6.85
C LYS A 637 2.20 25.33 6.62
N PHE A 638 3.28 25.07 5.87
CA PHE A 638 3.69 23.71 5.52
C PHE A 638 4.25 22.92 6.70
N ILE A 639 4.98 23.56 7.61
CA ILE A 639 5.48 22.86 8.80
C ILE A 639 4.36 22.52 9.79
N GLN A 640 3.38 23.40 9.97
CA GLN A 640 2.22 23.13 10.81
C GLN A 640 1.38 21.97 10.26
N LEU A 641 1.16 21.94 8.94
CA LEU A 641 0.49 20.83 8.27
C LEU A 641 1.25 19.51 8.45
N ALA A 642 2.58 19.53 8.28
CA ALA A 642 3.41 18.35 8.51
C ALA A 642 3.31 17.85 9.96
N GLU A 643 3.38 18.76 10.93
CA GLU A 643 3.24 18.42 12.35
C GLU A 643 1.89 17.78 12.66
N GLN A 644 0.79 18.36 12.17
CA GLN A 644 -0.55 17.83 12.35
C GLN A 644 -0.66 16.40 11.81
N ILE A 645 -0.22 16.16 10.57
CA ILE A 645 -0.30 14.83 9.94
C ILE A 645 0.57 13.81 10.68
N ILE A 646 1.78 14.18 11.10
CA ILE A 646 2.65 13.26 11.86
C ILE A 646 1.99 12.88 13.18
N ARG A 647 1.49 13.85 13.95
CA ARG A 647 0.85 13.62 15.26
C ARG A 647 -0.35 12.68 15.13
N LEU A 648 -1.26 12.96 14.20
CA LEU A 648 -2.42 12.10 13.90
C LEU A 648 -2.01 10.70 13.43
N SER A 649 -0.86 10.54 12.76
CA SER A 649 -0.37 9.23 12.30
C SER A 649 0.32 8.38 13.38
N ILE A 650 0.56 8.95 14.56
CA ILE A 650 1.25 8.28 15.69
C ILE A 650 0.27 8.00 16.84
N GLU A 651 -0.84 8.73 16.89
CA GLU A 651 -1.93 8.45 17.82
C GLU A 651 -2.47 7.02 17.60
N PRO A 652 -2.70 6.26 18.68
CA PRO A 652 -3.15 4.89 18.54
C PRO A 652 -4.61 4.86 18.06
N ASP A 653 -4.84 4.49 16.81
CA ASP A 653 -6.10 3.83 16.44
C ASP A 653 -6.29 2.63 17.40
N PHE A 654 -7.47 2.57 18.02
CA PHE A 654 -7.77 1.83 19.25
C PHE A 654 -7.79 0.29 19.14
N GLU A 655 -7.36 -0.35 18.04
CA GLU A 655 -7.78 -1.74 17.75
C GLU A 655 -6.71 -2.80 17.41
N ASP A 656 -5.39 -2.54 17.51
CA ASP A 656 -4.39 -3.57 17.16
C ASP A 656 -3.70 -4.19 18.39
N GLU A 657 -4.19 -5.37 18.80
CA GLU A 657 -3.68 -6.22 19.91
C GLU A 657 -2.23 -6.71 19.75
N LEU A 658 -1.57 -6.40 18.61
CA LEU A 658 -0.17 -6.74 18.34
C LEU A 658 0.83 -5.60 18.63
N ARG A 659 0.38 -4.45 19.13
CA ARG A 659 1.26 -3.31 19.43
C ARG A 659 1.92 -3.48 20.79
N GLN A 660 3.17 -3.96 20.79
CA GLN A 660 4.17 -3.42 21.72
C GLN A 660 4.05 -1.90 21.66
N SER A 661 3.82 -1.26 22.81
CA SER A 661 3.66 0.17 22.97
C SER A 661 4.66 0.94 22.10
N VAL A 662 4.18 1.74 21.15
CA VAL A 662 5.02 2.74 20.50
C VAL A 662 5.62 3.59 21.62
N SER A 663 6.94 3.51 21.80
CA SER A 663 7.58 4.17 22.94
C SER A 663 7.40 5.68 22.81
N GLU A 664 7.21 6.36 23.94
CA GLU A 664 7.04 7.81 23.94
C GLU A 664 8.26 8.50 23.30
N GLU A 665 9.45 7.92 23.47
CA GLU A 665 10.68 8.37 22.83
C GLU A 665 10.60 8.32 21.30
N TYR A 666 10.01 7.28 20.70
CA TYR A 666 9.81 7.24 19.25
C TYR A 666 8.79 8.28 18.79
N ARG A 667 7.70 8.48 19.55
CA ARG A 667 6.69 9.51 19.22
C ARG A 667 7.29 10.90 19.16
N GLN A 668 8.16 11.22 20.11
CA GLN A 668 8.89 12.48 20.11
C GLN A 668 9.95 12.53 19.01
N SER A 669 10.64 11.42 18.76
CA SER A 669 11.79 11.42 17.87
C SER A 669 11.43 11.50 16.38
N VAL A 670 10.28 10.96 15.96
CA VAL A 670 9.82 11.07 14.57
C VAL A 670 9.50 12.52 14.15
N MET A 671 9.40 13.45 15.10
CA MET A 671 9.31 14.89 14.85
C MET A 671 10.65 15.56 14.50
N ALA A 672 11.77 14.82 14.42
CA ALA A 672 13.11 15.38 14.20
C ALA A 672 13.19 16.36 13.02
N GLU A 673 12.63 16.00 11.87
CA GLU A 673 12.66 16.89 10.69
C GLU A 673 11.75 18.10 10.88
N VAL A 674 10.58 17.95 11.51
CA VAL A 674 9.70 19.08 11.86
C VAL A 674 10.47 20.09 12.71
N TYR A 675 11.17 19.64 13.75
CA TYR A 675 11.97 20.54 14.58
C TYR A 675 13.05 21.27 13.77
N ILE A 676 13.70 20.62 12.80
CA ILE A 676 14.61 21.34 11.89
C ILE A 676 13.91 22.42 11.09
N GLY A 677 12.72 22.17 10.54
CA GLY A 677 12.02 23.19 9.76
C GLY A 677 11.65 24.41 10.61
N TYR A 678 11.25 24.22 11.87
CA TYR A 678 10.99 25.32 12.81
C TYR A 678 12.28 26.07 13.14
N ALA A 679 13.38 25.34 13.33
CA ALA A 679 14.68 25.93 13.61
C ALA A 679 15.19 26.80 12.45
N GLU A 680 15.13 26.29 11.21
CA GLU A 680 15.57 27.02 10.02
C GLU A 680 14.69 28.25 9.75
N LYS A 681 13.38 28.17 9.96
CA LYS A 681 12.47 29.31 9.86
C LYS A 681 12.80 30.38 10.92
N SER A 682 12.97 29.97 12.18
CA SER A 682 13.33 30.87 13.28
C SER A 682 14.68 31.57 13.01
N PHE A 683 15.65 30.83 12.48
CA PHE A 683 16.98 31.34 12.16
C PHE A 683 17.00 32.27 10.94
N LEU A 684 16.40 31.85 9.81
CA LEU A 684 16.52 32.55 8.52
C LEU A 684 15.51 33.69 8.34
N ILE A 685 14.32 33.56 8.94
CA ILE A 685 13.21 34.49 8.74
C ILE A 685 13.01 35.36 9.97
N ASP A 686 12.78 34.75 11.13
CA ASP A 686 12.42 35.51 12.33
C ASP A 686 13.62 36.18 12.99
N GLN A 687 14.82 35.65 12.74
CA GLN A 687 16.05 35.99 13.44
C GLN A 687 15.91 35.81 14.96
N ASP A 688 15.05 34.86 15.37
CA ASP A 688 14.89 34.43 16.76
C ASP A 688 15.86 33.27 17.02
N TYR A 689 17.08 33.62 17.42
CA TYR A 689 18.16 32.66 17.66
C TYR A 689 17.89 31.77 18.87
N ASP A 690 17.13 32.25 19.86
CA ASP A 690 16.75 31.49 21.04
C ASP A 690 15.78 30.36 20.66
N ALA A 691 14.74 30.67 19.89
CA ALA A 691 13.83 29.67 19.34
C ALA A 691 14.52 28.72 18.35
N ALA A 692 15.47 29.23 17.55
CA ALA A 692 16.27 28.41 16.63
C ALA A 692 17.10 27.36 17.39
N ILE A 693 17.83 27.76 18.44
CA ILE A 693 18.63 26.83 19.25
C ILE A 693 17.77 25.74 19.89
N GLN A 694 16.64 26.10 20.49
CA GLN A 694 15.75 25.12 21.11
C GLN A 694 15.28 24.06 20.12
N ASN A 695 14.89 24.48 18.91
CA ASN A 695 14.41 23.57 17.88
C ASN A 695 15.54 22.74 17.27
N PHE A 696 16.73 23.30 17.03
CA PHE A 696 17.89 22.50 16.61
C PHE A 696 18.31 21.48 17.68
N ALA A 697 18.27 21.82 18.97
CA ALA A 697 18.55 20.88 20.05
C ALA A 697 17.54 19.73 20.11
N LYS A 698 16.23 20.02 19.97
CA LYS A 698 15.17 19.00 19.85
C LYS A 698 15.38 18.09 18.64
N ALA A 699 15.74 18.67 17.49
CA ALA A 699 16.05 17.91 16.29
C ALA A 699 17.28 17.02 16.46
N LEU A 700 18.34 17.52 17.09
CA LEU A 700 19.55 16.76 17.40
C LEU A 700 19.23 15.55 18.29
N LYS A 701 18.55 15.77 19.41
CA LYS A 701 18.13 14.69 20.32
C LYS A 701 17.31 13.61 19.60
N SER A 702 16.33 14.04 18.82
CA SER A 702 15.42 13.17 18.08
C SER A 702 16.14 12.38 16.97
N SER A 703 17.03 13.03 16.24
CA SER A 703 17.79 12.41 15.16
C SER A 703 18.83 11.42 15.65
N ILE A 704 19.43 11.65 16.82
CA ILE A 704 20.31 10.69 17.49
C ILE A 704 19.55 9.40 17.81
N TYR A 705 18.34 9.52 18.38
CA TYR A 705 17.48 8.37 18.68
C TYR A 705 17.15 7.57 17.41
N LEU A 706 16.71 8.24 16.34
CA LEU A 706 16.40 7.58 15.07
C LEU A 706 17.63 7.09 14.29
N GLY A 707 18.81 7.63 14.60
CA GLY A 707 20.05 7.43 13.84
C GLY A 707 20.10 8.20 12.52
N PHE A 708 19.51 9.40 12.43
CA PHE A 708 19.50 10.21 11.21
C PHE A 708 20.76 11.06 11.12
N THR A 709 21.85 10.45 10.69
CA THR A 709 23.18 11.09 10.72
C THR A 709 23.24 12.39 9.91
N ARG A 710 22.48 12.50 8.82
CA ARG A 710 22.29 13.78 8.09
C ARG A 710 21.69 14.87 8.98
N ILE A 711 20.60 14.56 9.68
CA ILE A 711 19.89 15.53 10.54
C ILE A 711 20.75 15.89 11.76
N ILE A 712 21.57 14.95 12.25
CA ILE A 712 22.55 15.24 13.30
C ILE A 712 23.53 16.32 12.82
N SER A 713 24.14 16.14 11.63
CA SER A 713 25.04 17.14 11.06
C SER A 713 24.35 18.50 10.85
N GLU A 714 23.15 18.51 10.25
CA GLU A 714 22.39 19.74 10.02
C GLU A 714 22.05 20.46 11.35
N SER A 715 21.69 19.72 12.39
CA SER A 715 21.37 20.27 13.72
C SER A 715 22.60 20.84 14.42
N LEU A 716 23.74 20.13 14.37
CA LEU A 716 25.01 20.62 14.91
C LEU A 716 25.44 21.91 14.23
N TYR A 717 25.33 21.98 12.90
CA TYR A 717 25.64 23.18 12.15
C TYR A 717 24.71 24.35 12.54
N GLY A 718 23.40 24.11 12.60
CA GLY A 718 22.40 25.11 13.00
C GLY A 718 22.60 25.64 14.42
N LEU A 719 22.92 24.75 15.38
CA LEU A 719 23.30 25.14 16.75
C LEU A 719 24.52 26.05 16.73
N GLY A 720 25.59 25.63 16.05
CA GLY A 720 26.81 26.43 15.94
C GLY A 720 26.57 27.80 15.30
N LYS A 721 25.74 27.88 14.26
CA LYS A 721 25.39 29.15 13.61
C LYS A 721 24.56 30.09 14.48
N SER A 722 23.73 29.55 15.36
CA SER A 722 22.83 30.35 16.22
C SER A 722 23.51 30.82 17.51
N LEU A 723 24.46 30.04 18.02
CA LEU A 723 25.09 30.22 19.33
C LEU A 723 25.75 31.59 19.58
N PRO A 724 26.37 32.26 18.60
CA PRO A 724 26.93 33.59 18.84
C PRO A 724 25.89 34.66 19.17
N ALA A 725 24.62 34.44 18.81
CA ALA A 725 23.55 35.45 18.87
C ALA A 725 22.44 35.14 19.89
N VAL A 726 22.57 34.08 20.69
CA VAL A 726 21.57 33.73 21.72
C VAL A 726 21.75 34.49 23.02
N SER A 727 20.66 34.57 23.79
CA SER A 727 20.65 35.17 25.12
C SER A 727 21.46 34.36 26.14
N ASP A 728 21.89 35.01 27.22
CA ASP A 728 22.64 34.36 28.31
C ASP A 728 21.82 33.28 29.00
N ALA A 729 20.51 33.52 29.16
CA ALA A 729 19.60 32.54 29.72
C ALA A 729 19.51 31.29 28.83
N MET A 730 19.39 31.48 27.51
CA MET A 730 19.31 30.36 26.57
C MET A 730 20.60 29.55 26.53
N PHE A 731 21.76 30.23 26.59
CA PHE A 731 23.05 29.55 26.62
C PHE A 731 23.19 28.61 27.82
N LEU A 732 22.73 29.04 29.01
CA LEU A 732 22.71 28.20 30.21
C LEU A 732 21.71 27.04 30.10
N MET A 733 20.53 27.28 29.53
CA MET A 733 19.54 26.22 29.29
C MET A 733 20.06 25.14 28.32
N LEU A 734 20.80 25.54 27.29
CA LEU A 734 21.39 24.62 26.32
C LEU A 734 22.37 23.65 26.98
N GLU A 735 23.15 24.12 27.96
CA GLU A 735 24.06 23.27 28.74
C GLU A 735 23.29 22.13 29.44
N ASP A 736 22.15 22.45 30.04
CA ASP A 736 21.30 21.47 30.72
C ASP A 736 20.62 20.50 29.74
N ASP A 737 20.19 20.97 28.56
CA ASP A 737 19.67 20.12 27.49
C ASP A 737 20.72 19.11 27.00
N PHE A 738 21.99 19.53 26.86
CA PHE A 738 23.10 18.65 26.50
C PHE A 738 23.43 17.63 27.62
N LYS A 739 23.34 18.02 28.90
CA LYS A 739 23.44 17.07 30.02
C LYS A 739 22.32 16.03 29.96
N GLY A 740 21.08 16.45 29.69
CA GLY A 740 19.94 15.54 29.51
C GLY A 740 20.10 14.60 28.31
N LEU A 741 20.70 15.09 27.21
CA LEU A 741 21.04 14.27 26.05
C LEU A 741 22.09 13.21 26.38
N LYS A 742 23.11 13.56 27.16
CA LYS A 742 24.15 12.63 27.63
C LYS A 742 23.56 11.46 28.42
N ILE A 743 22.69 11.75 29.38
CA ILE A 743 22.00 10.70 30.18
C ILE A 743 21.17 9.79 29.28
N ALA A 744 20.44 10.35 28.30
CA ALA A 744 19.65 9.55 27.36
C ALA A 744 20.52 8.66 26.47
N LEU A 745 21.69 9.15 26.06
CA LEU A 745 22.67 8.42 25.27
C LEU A 745 23.32 7.26 26.06
N GLU A 746 23.64 7.48 27.33
CA GLU A 746 24.14 6.44 28.24
C GLU A 746 23.09 5.33 28.45
N SER A 747 21.82 5.70 28.65
CA SER A 747 20.72 4.71 28.75
C SER A 747 20.50 3.92 27.46
N LEU A 748 20.63 4.56 26.29
CA LEU A 748 20.62 3.88 24.98
C LEU A 748 21.79 2.91 24.84
N ARG A 749 22.98 3.29 25.32
CA ARG A 749 24.18 2.43 25.32
C ARG A 749 23.99 1.21 26.22
N GLU A 750 23.39 1.35 27.40
CA GLU A 750 23.09 0.24 28.30
C GLU A 750 22.06 -0.73 27.71
N LYS A 751 20.97 -0.21 27.11
CA LYS A 751 19.95 -1.03 26.43
C LYS A 751 20.49 -1.79 25.21
N VAL A 752 21.50 -1.23 24.54
CA VAL A 752 22.19 -1.91 23.43
C VAL A 752 23.28 -2.86 23.94
N GLY A 753 23.89 -2.57 25.09
CA GLY A 753 24.88 -3.43 25.76
C GLY A 753 24.30 -4.66 26.47
N SER A 754 22.99 -4.70 26.74
CA SER A 754 22.29 -5.85 27.31
C SER A 754 21.86 -6.91 26.27
N ILE A 755 22.25 -6.74 25.00
CA ILE A 755 22.11 -7.78 23.97
C ILE A 755 23.31 -8.71 24.15
N ASP A 756 23.11 -9.86 24.79
CA ASP A 756 24.14 -10.81 25.20
C ASP A 756 25.29 -10.98 24.18
N ASP A 757 26.51 -10.73 24.66
CA ASP A 757 27.79 -11.00 23.98
C ASP A 757 27.91 -12.45 23.45
N ALA A 758 27.10 -13.39 23.98
CA ALA A 758 27.12 -14.80 23.59
C ALA A 758 26.49 -15.09 22.21
N ASN A 759 25.61 -14.23 21.69
CA ASN A 759 25.07 -14.33 20.33
C ASN A 759 25.64 -13.25 19.38
N ALA A 760 26.51 -12.38 19.88
CA ALA A 760 27.16 -11.28 19.16
C ALA A 760 28.38 -11.72 18.32
N ASN A 761 28.34 -12.90 17.68
CA ASN A 761 29.34 -13.31 16.69
C ASN A 761 29.27 -12.50 15.38
N ASN A 762 28.30 -11.58 15.26
CA ASN A 762 28.24 -10.66 14.13
C ASN A 762 29.04 -9.38 14.44
N ILE A 763 30.20 -9.26 13.79
CA ILE A 763 31.02 -8.04 13.58
C ILE A 763 30.17 -6.79 13.20
N TYR A 764 28.90 -6.99 12.86
CA TYR A 764 27.95 -6.04 12.33
C TYR A 764 27.27 -5.12 13.36
N GLU A 765 27.13 -5.51 14.63
CA GLU A 765 26.55 -4.61 15.65
C GLU A 765 27.57 -3.57 16.12
N LYS A 766 28.86 -3.96 16.18
CA LYS A 766 29.97 -3.07 16.57
C LYS A 766 30.16 -1.86 15.64
N SER A 767 29.87 -1.95 14.34
CA SER A 767 30.10 -0.83 13.40
C SER A 767 28.97 0.20 13.35
N LEU A 768 27.71 -0.19 13.59
CA LEU A 768 26.60 0.79 13.71
C LEU A 768 26.73 1.59 15.02
N LEU A 769 27.26 0.92 16.05
CA LEU A 769 27.65 1.52 17.30
C LEU A 769 28.87 2.42 17.15
N LYS A 770 29.83 2.13 16.27
CA LYS A 770 31.09 2.90 16.14
C LYS A 770 30.88 4.34 15.64
N ASP A 771 30.10 4.55 14.57
CA ASP A 771 29.86 5.91 14.03
C ASP A 771 28.94 6.73 14.96
N LYS A 772 27.97 6.06 15.59
CA LYS A 772 27.19 6.64 16.70
C LYS A 772 28.08 6.96 17.88
N HIS A 773 29.07 6.13 18.18
CA HIS A 773 29.98 6.30 19.32
C HIS A 773 30.88 7.52 19.16
N ASP A 774 31.29 7.89 17.95
CA ASP A 774 32.11 9.11 17.75
C ASP A 774 31.28 10.39 17.91
N ILE A 775 30.03 10.41 17.42
CA ILE A 775 29.09 11.51 17.67
C ILE A 775 28.72 11.57 19.16
N VAL A 776 28.44 10.42 19.78
CA VAL A 776 28.12 10.35 21.21
C VAL A 776 29.30 10.80 22.05
N LYS A 777 30.52 10.34 21.75
CA LYS A 777 31.76 10.80 22.40
C LYS A 777 31.96 12.30 22.23
N PHE A 778 31.71 12.82 21.04
CA PHE A 778 31.79 14.27 20.82
C PHE A 778 30.83 14.99 21.77
N LEU A 779 29.56 14.60 21.80
CA LEU A 779 28.55 15.20 22.66
C LEU A 779 28.86 15.03 24.16
N GLU A 780 29.43 13.90 24.56
CA GLU A 780 29.86 13.62 25.95
C GLU A 780 31.00 14.52 26.43
N ASN A 781 31.82 15.03 25.50
CA ASN A 781 33.04 15.80 25.75
C ASN A 781 32.88 17.30 25.38
N ILE A 782 31.67 17.75 25.02
CA ILE A 782 31.42 19.18 24.85
C ILE A 782 31.66 19.88 26.18
N ASP A 783 32.55 20.85 26.15
CA ASP A 783 32.85 21.71 27.30
C ASP A 783 32.26 23.10 27.05
N PHE A 784 31.25 23.48 27.83
CA PHE A 784 30.64 24.81 27.75
C PHE A 784 31.55 25.91 28.34
N ALA A 785 32.59 25.55 29.09
CA ALA A 785 33.54 26.50 29.69
C ALA A 785 34.46 27.16 28.65
N ILE A 786 34.59 26.60 27.44
CA ILE A 786 35.38 27.20 26.34
C ILE A 786 34.74 28.48 25.78
N GLY A 787 33.50 28.79 26.17
CA GLY A 787 32.75 29.96 25.74
C GLY A 787 32.01 29.77 24.40
N ARG A 788 31.07 30.68 24.12
CA ARG A 788 30.14 30.60 22.97
C ARG A 788 30.84 30.48 21.62
N GLU A 789 31.84 31.30 21.40
CA GLU A 789 32.50 31.39 20.09
C GLU A 789 33.28 30.10 19.77
N ALA A 790 34.05 29.59 20.73
CA ALA A 790 34.79 28.36 20.56
C ALA A 790 33.84 27.14 20.45
N LEU A 791 32.76 27.10 21.24
CA LEU A 791 31.75 26.04 21.13
C LEU A 791 31.02 26.08 19.78
N SER A 792 30.71 27.27 19.27
CA SER A 792 30.13 27.48 17.94
C SER A 792 31.02 26.86 16.86
N GLN A 793 32.31 27.14 16.90
CA GLN A 793 33.28 26.62 15.94
C GLN A 793 33.41 25.09 16.03
N GLU A 794 33.44 24.53 17.25
CA GLU A 794 33.57 23.09 17.46
C GLU A 794 32.33 22.33 16.95
N LEU A 795 31.12 22.86 17.17
CA LEU A 795 29.87 22.31 16.64
C LEU A 795 29.84 22.33 15.10
N GLN A 796 30.22 23.45 14.48
CA GLN A 796 30.27 23.58 13.01
C GLN A 796 31.33 22.66 12.40
N LYS A 797 32.50 22.55 13.04
CA LYS A 797 33.57 21.65 12.64
C LYS A 797 33.10 20.20 12.66
N GLN A 798 32.48 19.76 13.76
CA GLN A 798 31.94 18.40 13.86
C GLN A 798 30.83 18.14 12.83
N ALA A 799 29.97 19.12 12.57
CA ALA A 799 28.94 19.01 11.53
C ALA A 799 29.54 18.73 10.14
N SER A 800 30.59 19.49 9.76
CA SER A 800 31.29 19.31 8.48
C SER A 800 32.05 17.97 8.42
N LYS A 801 32.66 17.57 9.54
CA LYS A 801 33.43 16.32 9.65
C LYS A 801 32.58 15.09 9.32
N ILE A 802 31.31 15.05 9.74
CA ILE A 802 30.40 13.93 9.43
C ILE A 802 30.31 13.67 7.91
N TRP A 803 30.25 14.73 7.10
CA TRP A 803 30.19 14.63 5.65
C TRP A 803 31.53 14.22 5.04
N ASP A 804 32.64 14.73 5.55
CA ASP A 804 33.97 14.32 5.08
C ASP A 804 34.30 12.88 5.45
N ASP A 805 33.89 12.42 6.62
CA ASP A 805 34.06 11.02 7.03
C ASP A 805 33.33 10.10 6.03
N TRP A 806 32.13 10.47 5.57
CA TRP A 806 31.43 9.73 4.50
C TRP A 806 32.16 9.74 3.16
N HIS A 807 32.73 10.90 2.78
CA HIS A 807 33.52 11.01 1.56
C HIS A 807 34.76 10.12 1.63
N TYR A 808 35.54 10.24 2.71
CA TYR A 808 36.75 9.47 2.95
C TYR A 808 36.48 7.96 2.99
N LEU A 809 35.39 7.52 3.62
CA LEU A 809 35.01 6.10 3.68
C LEU A 809 34.65 5.51 2.30
N SER A 810 34.28 6.36 1.34
CA SER A 810 33.86 5.98 -0.01
C SER A 810 34.98 6.16 -1.05
N HIS A 811 35.85 7.15 -0.85
CA HIS A 811 36.94 7.54 -1.72
C HIS A 811 38.24 7.54 -0.93
N LYS A 812 38.72 6.33 -0.60
CA LYS A 812 40.01 6.16 0.05
C LYS A 812 41.08 6.84 -0.82
N ASP A 813 41.95 7.60 -0.18
CA ASP A 813 43.04 8.35 -0.82
C ASP A 813 42.63 9.67 -1.51
N SER A 814 41.36 10.08 -1.45
CA SER A 814 40.94 11.44 -1.83
C SER A 814 41.30 12.44 -0.73
N GLU A 815 41.96 13.54 -1.11
CA GLU A 815 42.17 14.72 -0.24
C GLU A 815 41.05 15.75 -0.36
N GLU A 816 40.08 15.55 -1.27
CA GLU A 816 38.98 16.48 -1.47
C GLU A 816 37.96 16.42 -0.31
N ALA A 817 37.39 17.58 0.03
CA ALA A 817 36.30 17.65 1.00
C ALA A 817 34.95 17.33 0.34
N HIS A 818 34.01 16.82 1.13
CA HIS A 818 32.64 16.66 0.68
C HIS A 818 32.04 18.04 0.33
N PRO A 819 31.32 18.22 -0.80
CA PRO A 819 30.81 19.55 -1.18
C PRO A 819 29.91 20.22 -0.13
N ILE A 820 29.04 19.47 0.55
CA ILE A 820 28.26 19.98 1.69
C ILE A 820 29.16 20.40 2.88
N ALA A 821 30.23 19.66 3.18
CA ALA A 821 31.19 20.07 4.22
C ALA A 821 31.87 21.40 3.85
N GLN A 822 32.24 21.54 2.57
CA GLN A 822 32.78 22.79 2.04
C GLN A 822 31.78 23.94 2.16
N MET A 823 30.51 23.73 1.77
CA MET A 823 29.45 24.74 1.95
C MET A 823 29.24 25.14 3.41
N MET A 824 29.36 24.20 4.35
CA MET A 824 29.28 24.51 5.79
C MET A 824 30.43 25.41 6.24
N ARG A 825 31.67 25.08 5.83
CA ARG A 825 32.87 25.88 6.13
C ARG A 825 32.81 27.28 5.51
N ASP A 826 32.30 27.37 4.29
CA ASP A 826 32.14 28.62 3.56
C ASP A 826 30.94 29.45 4.02
N ASN A 827 30.19 28.99 5.03
CA ASN A 827 28.97 29.63 5.52
C ASN A 827 27.85 29.77 4.48
N LYS A 828 27.77 28.85 3.52
CA LYS A 828 26.78 28.84 2.42
C LYS A 828 25.67 27.79 2.57
N PHE A 829 25.70 26.98 3.62
CA PHE A 829 24.73 25.89 3.78
C PHE A 829 23.35 26.33 4.31
N LEU A 830 23.34 27.14 5.37
CA LEU A 830 22.14 27.66 6.04
C LEU A 830 22.05 29.18 5.81
N VAL A 831 21.63 29.56 4.61
CA VAL A 831 21.50 30.96 4.18
C VAL A 831 20.15 31.23 3.54
N ASN A 832 19.72 32.48 3.58
CA ASN A 832 18.60 33.00 2.80
C ASN A 832 19.14 33.52 1.45
N ILE A 833 18.54 33.03 0.36
CA ILE A 833 18.99 33.27 -1.00
C ILE A 833 18.72 34.72 -1.41
N ILE A 834 17.61 35.31 -0.96
CA ILE A 834 17.24 36.69 -1.32
C ILE A 834 18.14 37.71 -0.61
N SER A 835 18.68 37.39 0.57
CA SER A 835 19.61 38.29 1.27
C SER A 835 21.05 38.28 0.72
N ASN A 836 21.37 37.36 -0.19
CA ASN A 836 22.70 37.22 -0.82
C ASN A 836 22.76 37.77 -2.26
N VAL A 837 21.66 38.34 -2.75
CA VAL A 837 21.53 39.09 -4.01
C VAL A 837 21.23 40.54 -3.64
#